data_AF-A0A661CL57-F1
#
_entry.id   AF-A0A661CL57-F1
#
_cell.length_a   1.000
_cell.length_b   1.000
_cell.length_c   1.000
_cell.angle_alpha   90.00
_cell.angle_beta   90.00
_cell.angle_gamma   90.00
#
_symmetry.space_group_name_H-M   'P 1'
#
loop_
_entity.id
_entity.type
_entity.pdbx_description
1 polymer ?
#
loop_
_entity_poly.entity_id
_entity_poly.type
_entity_poly.pdbx_seq_one_letter_code
_entity_poly.pdbx_strand_id
1 'polypeptide(L)'
;SLERPKHLFTLSAKNDSALQALAQRYDTYLQSNSEDTLANICFTANTGRTHFNHRLAILADSTIQLREQLSAFNKSPRSIGFRGVLKSNHKPPKIAFLFTGQGSQYVGMGRELYETQPIFRQTLERCDDILRPYLETPLLKVLYGNDNYLDNTAYTQPALFALEYALAELWQSWGIKPAVVMGHSIGEYVAACVAGVFSLEDGLKLVAERANLMQSLPQTGEMVAVFAKEAQVTAALEPYSQLVSIAALNEPNNVVISGESEAIFNIVTAFEKKSLETRKLQVSHAFHSPLMEPMLDAFEQVAREVSFQKPRIPLMSNVTGQILEKVPDAQYWRTHTRSTVNFLTGMKTLFEQGYECFLEIGPKPVLSNLGQGCQPSITSANWLASLKQKPADWQVLLSSLATLYVQGAEINWSVYDNDYPRSRLPSLPTYPFQRQHYWINQEESVMPKQTFETNTQTHKEIPSRKDTILSTVRHLLAELLQIAPAEIDITMPLVEMGADSLVIAQAIRQIENHFGLTFTIRQIFEELNTPEALATYIDQQLPEEVALTDSAPAQPPLTHIVADSNNLLSSGAQELAKTAPDTVLERILTQQIQAMSQQTQAVSQQTQAVSQQTQAVSQQTQAMSQLMSQQLDVLRGTQEGTGKEQWKKSRQIESRKKVETQNSPLPPWRVAEIRAKGLTRQQQHHLEALIARYTQKTPKSKQLTQHYRPVLADSRASAGFRLSTKELLYPIVGKRAQGSKTWDVDGNEYIDITMGFGVNLFGHQPTFITEAIEKQAKENLQLGLQTPLAGEVAQLICELTGMERVTFCNSGTEAVMTALRLACTATGRDKIVQFAMSYHGHFDGTLGEALSSDDPTAIPMAPGVKPNMVADVLMLDYGNPQSLETIQAYADELAAVLVEPVQSRRPNLQPKDFLVKLRQLTLKENIPLIFDEMITGFRIHPGGAQAWFGVEADIATYGKIVGGGMPIGVVAGKAAYLDGIDGGFWNYGDASYPQADTTFFAGTFCKHPLAMAASLAVLTEIKKQGRTLQEQLNQRTTRLVDTLNSYFEAENVSIRIWHFGSLFRFSYSGNLDLLFYHLLDKGVYIWEGRNAFLSTAHTDEDIEYLIKAVKESIAELRQGGFIPPNPTPTGNKPNGKKYHSQSTSAGSPTTLNVSNGTLSVTQTPKMPLTEAQKQLWFLTQIGDEGSLAYNVHLHLQLRGNLNLAAMRQAVQQVINRHDALRTVISREGDFQQFLSP
;
A
#
# COMPACT_ATOMS: atom_id res chain seq x y z
N SER A 1 -0.91 8.88 -42.14
CA SER A 1 -0.34 8.51 -40.83
C SER A 1 -1.35 7.62 -40.12
N LEU A 2 -0.89 6.64 -39.35
CA LEU A 2 -1.77 5.82 -38.53
C LEU A 2 -2.32 6.66 -37.38
N GLU A 3 -3.64 6.78 -37.26
CA GLU A 3 -4.30 7.53 -36.19
C GLU A 3 -5.72 7.00 -35.96
N ARG A 4 -6.24 7.18 -34.74
CA ARG A 4 -7.60 6.82 -34.36
C ARG A 4 -8.57 7.98 -34.62
N PRO A 5 -9.81 7.69 -35.05
CA PRO A 5 -10.81 8.73 -35.30
C PRO A 5 -11.43 9.30 -34.01
N LYS A 6 -11.29 8.58 -32.88
CA LYS A 6 -11.80 9.01 -31.56
C LYS A 6 -10.80 8.69 -30.46
N HIS A 7 -10.81 9.52 -29.43
CA HIS A 7 -9.95 9.40 -28.25
C HIS A 7 -10.78 9.38 -26.98
N LEU A 8 -10.25 8.66 -25.98
CA LEU A 8 -10.82 8.61 -24.63
C LEU A 8 -10.02 9.56 -23.72
N PHE A 9 -10.65 10.65 -23.31
CA PHE A 9 -10.10 11.58 -22.34
C PHE A 9 -10.57 11.21 -20.94
N THR A 10 -9.64 11.03 -20.00
CA THR A 10 -10.00 10.70 -18.61
C THR A 10 -9.57 11.77 -17.62
N LEU A 11 -10.44 12.05 -16.66
CA LEU A 11 -10.16 12.83 -15.46
C LEU A 11 -10.49 12.02 -14.24
N SER A 12 -9.82 12.35 -13.13
CA SER A 12 -10.22 11.83 -11.83
C SER A 12 -9.90 12.80 -10.71
N ALA A 13 -10.66 12.70 -9.62
CA ALA A 13 -10.40 13.46 -8.41
C ALA A 13 -10.81 12.72 -7.13
N LYS A 14 -10.44 13.30 -5.98
CA LYS A 14 -10.79 12.75 -4.65
C LYS A 14 -12.23 13.05 -4.23
N ASN A 15 -12.90 14.03 -4.85
CA ASN A 15 -14.29 14.37 -4.61
C ASN A 15 -14.92 15.05 -5.85
N ASP A 16 -16.25 15.20 -5.83
CA ASP A 16 -17.01 15.76 -6.95
C ASP A 16 -16.66 17.22 -7.28
N SER A 17 -16.46 18.05 -6.26
CA SER A 17 -16.11 19.47 -6.43
C SER A 17 -14.74 19.62 -7.10
N ALA A 18 -13.76 18.79 -6.73
CA ALA A 18 -12.46 18.73 -7.37
C ALA A 18 -12.56 18.24 -8.82
N LEU A 19 -13.42 17.26 -9.11
CA LEU A 19 -13.61 16.76 -10.46
C LEU A 19 -14.22 17.84 -11.38
N GLN A 20 -15.22 18.57 -10.88
CA GLN A 20 -15.83 19.69 -11.60
C GLN A 20 -14.85 20.85 -11.80
N ALA A 21 -14.09 21.24 -10.77
CA ALA A 21 -13.06 22.26 -10.91
C ALA A 21 -11.95 21.84 -11.90
N LEU A 22 -11.64 20.54 -11.99
CA LEU A 22 -10.60 20.04 -12.89
C LEU A 22 -11.12 20.08 -14.33
N ALA A 23 -12.37 19.65 -14.56
CA ALA A 23 -13.03 19.78 -15.84
C ALA A 23 -13.09 21.25 -16.32
N GLN A 24 -13.38 22.19 -15.42
CA GLN A 24 -13.35 23.63 -15.75
C GLN A 24 -11.96 24.13 -16.13
N ARG A 25 -10.90 23.68 -15.44
CA ARG A 25 -9.53 24.05 -15.81
C ARG A 25 -9.13 23.51 -17.18
N TYR A 26 -9.56 22.31 -17.54
CA TYR A 26 -9.32 21.73 -18.87
C TYR A 26 -10.14 22.46 -19.96
N ASP A 27 -11.37 22.86 -19.71
CA ASP A 27 -12.15 23.71 -20.62
C ASP A 27 -11.42 25.05 -20.89
N THR A 28 -10.94 25.72 -19.84
CA THR A 28 -10.15 26.96 -19.98
C THR A 28 -8.82 26.72 -20.70
N TYR A 29 -8.12 25.62 -20.43
CA TYR A 29 -6.87 25.28 -21.11
C TYR A 29 -7.08 25.11 -22.62
N LEU A 30 -8.12 24.36 -23.02
CA LEU A 30 -8.45 24.11 -24.42
C LEU A 30 -8.84 25.39 -25.15
N GLN A 31 -9.37 26.39 -24.45
CA GLN A 31 -9.66 27.70 -25.03
C GLN A 31 -8.39 28.48 -25.39
N SER A 32 -7.33 28.37 -24.59
CA SER A 32 -6.10 29.15 -24.75
C SER A 32 -5.01 28.45 -25.55
N ASN A 33 -5.12 27.13 -25.77
CA ASN A 33 -4.07 26.30 -26.40
C ASN A 33 -4.64 25.48 -27.57
N SER A 34 -5.19 26.17 -28.59
CA SER A 34 -5.85 25.52 -29.73
C SER A 34 -4.91 24.73 -30.66
N GLU A 35 -3.59 24.92 -30.52
CA GLU A 35 -2.56 24.24 -31.33
C GLU A 35 -2.25 22.82 -30.83
N ASP A 36 -2.60 22.48 -29.58
CA ASP A 36 -2.37 21.15 -29.02
C ASP A 36 -3.33 20.12 -29.61
N THR A 37 -2.79 18.98 -30.03
CA THR A 37 -3.62 17.89 -30.61
C THR A 37 -4.38 17.14 -29.53
N LEU A 38 -5.63 16.77 -29.83
CA LEU A 38 -6.48 15.97 -28.93
C LEU A 38 -5.79 14.68 -28.45
N ALA A 39 -5.08 14.00 -29.36
CA ALA A 39 -4.35 12.78 -29.07
C ALA A 39 -3.27 12.98 -27.98
N ASN A 40 -2.47 14.05 -28.06
CA ASN A 40 -1.44 14.36 -27.08
C ASN A 40 -2.03 14.79 -25.73
N ILE A 41 -3.17 15.49 -25.75
CA ILE A 41 -3.91 15.87 -24.54
C ILE A 41 -4.42 14.61 -23.80
N CYS A 42 -5.10 13.71 -24.50
CA CYS A 42 -5.59 12.46 -23.94
C CYS A 42 -4.44 11.57 -23.44
N PHE A 43 -3.38 11.40 -24.24
CA PHE A 43 -2.20 10.63 -23.85
C PHE A 43 -1.54 11.17 -22.58
N THR A 44 -1.34 12.50 -22.50
CA THR A 44 -0.71 13.14 -21.34
C THR A 44 -1.62 13.06 -20.10
N ALA A 45 -2.93 13.22 -20.25
CA ALA A 45 -3.88 13.07 -19.14
C ALA A 45 -3.92 11.62 -18.63
N ASN A 46 -4.06 10.64 -19.54
CA ASN A 46 -4.24 9.23 -19.19
C ASN A 46 -2.95 8.56 -18.68
N THR A 47 -1.76 8.99 -19.13
CA THR A 47 -0.48 8.38 -18.70
C THR A 47 0.33 9.23 -17.73
N GLY A 48 -0.08 10.49 -17.51
CA GLY A 48 0.64 11.49 -16.72
C GLY A 48 -0.11 12.03 -15.52
N ARG A 49 -1.28 11.48 -15.17
CA ARG A 49 -2.07 11.85 -13.99
C ARG A 49 -2.44 10.60 -13.19
N THR A 50 -2.61 10.76 -11.87
CA THR A 50 -3.14 9.71 -10.99
C THR A 50 -4.63 9.51 -11.26
N HIS A 51 -5.11 8.25 -11.19
CA HIS A 51 -6.52 7.88 -11.36
C HIS A 51 -7.23 7.65 -10.01
N PHE A 52 -7.77 8.71 -9.42
CA PHE A 52 -8.55 8.71 -8.17
C PHE A 52 -9.96 8.11 -8.31
N ASN A 53 -10.73 8.11 -7.20
CA ASN A 53 -12.01 7.43 -7.07
C ASN A 53 -13.18 8.11 -7.80
N HIS A 54 -13.22 9.44 -7.89
CA HIS A 54 -14.24 10.16 -8.67
C HIS A 54 -13.73 10.28 -10.09
N ARG A 55 -14.27 9.50 -11.02
CA ARG A 55 -13.76 9.38 -12.39
C ARG A 55 -14.75 9.98 -13.38
N LEU A 56 -14.20 10.65 -14.39
CA LEU A 56 -14.91 11.11 -15.59
C LEU A 56 -14.15 10.59 -16.81
N ALA A 57 -14.88 10.06 -17.77
CA ALA A 57 -14.37 9.67 -19.07
C ALA A 57 -15.23 10.30 -20.18
N ILE A 58 -14.59 10.97 -21.12
CA ILE A 58 -15.21 11.66 -22.25
C ILE A 58 -14.64 11.11 -23.55
N LEU A 59 -15.51 10.76 -24.48
CA LEU A 59 -15.12 10.39 -25.84
C LEU A 59 -15.15 11.65 -26.69
N ALA A 60 -14.05 11.90 -27.40
CA ALA A 60 -13.94 13.05 -28.29
C ALA A 60 -13.26 12.69 -29.61
N ASP A 61 -13.69 13.27 -30.72
CA ASP A 61 -13.01 13.27 -32.03
C ASP A 61 -12.25 14.57 -32.32
N SER A 62 -12.51 15.63 -31.54
CA SER A 62 -11.84 16.93 -31.69
C SER A 62 -11.71 17.65 -30.34
N THR A 63 -10.76 18.58 -30.25
CA THR A 63 -10.60 19.45 -29.08
C THR A 63 -11.83 20.33 -28.84
N ILE A 64 -12.54 20.71 -29.91
CA ILE A 64 -13.83 21.43 -29.86
C ILE A 64 -14.89 20.58 -29.17
N GLN A 65 -15.09 19.34 -29.63
CA GLN A 65 -16.07 18.43 -29.04
C GLN A 65 -15.73 18.09 -27.57
N LEU A 66 -14.45 17.88 -27.26
CA LEU A 66 -14.00 17.68 -25.88
C LEU A 66 -14.37 18.88 -24.99
N ARG A 67 -14.10 20.09 -25.47
CA ARG A 67 -14.41 21.34 -24.76
C ARG A 67 -15.91 21.52 -24.55
N GLU A 68 -16.73 21.27 -25.57
CA GLU A 68 -18.20 21.32 -25.46
C GLU A 68 -18.72 20.37 -24.39
N GLN A 69 -18.20 19.14 -24.34
CA GLN A 69 -18.57 18.16 -23.32
C GLN A 69 -18.08 18.54 -21.92
N LEU A 70 -16.88 19.09 -21.77
CA LEU A 70 -16.39 19.60 -20.48
C LEU A 70 -17.23 20.79 -19.99
N SER A 71 -17.56 21.73 -20.88
CA SER A 71 -18.43 22.87 -20.56
C SER A 71 -19.84 22.42 -20.17
N ALA A 72 -20.41 21.46 -20.90
CA ALA A 72 -21.70 20.87 -20.59
C ALA A 72 -21.68 20.11 -19.25
N PHE A 73 -20.59 19.38 -18.95
CA PHE A 73 -20.38 18.73 -17.66
C PHE A 73 -20.34 19.76 -16.52
N ASN A 74 -19.68 20.90 -16.69
CA ASN A 74 -19.64 21.95 -15.67
C ASN A 74 -21.01 22.59 -15.41
N LYS A 75 -21.87 22.69 -16.44
CA LYS A 75 -23.25 23.18 -16.33
C LYS A 75 -24.20 22.14 -15.71
N SER A 76 -24.04 20.87 -16.08
CA SER A 76 -24.89 19.75 -15.62
C SER A 76 -24.04 18.48 -15.42
N PRO A 77 -23.42 18.30 -14.24
CA PRO A 77 -22.47 17.20 -13.98
C PRO A 77 -23.04 15.78 -13.99
N ARG A 78 -24.37 15.62 -14.16
CA ARG A 78 -25.06 14.32 -14.16
C ARG A 78 -25.45 13.81 -15.56
N SER A 79 -25.32 14.62 -16.60
CA SER A 79 -25.85 14.30 -17.94
C SER A 79 -24.79 14.09 -19.03
N ILE A 80 -23.51 14.26 -18.73
CA ILE A 80 -22.43 14.29 -19.73
C ILE A 80 -21.27 13.38 -19.32
N GLY A 81 -20.79 12.59 -20.29
CA GLY A 81 -19.67 11.67 -20.12
C GLY A 81 -20.00 10.43 -19.28
N PHE A 82 -19.02 9.54 -19.16
CA PHE A 82 -19.08 8.39 -18.26
C PHE A 82 -18.55 8.82 -16.91
N ARG A 83 -19.31 8.57 -15.84
CA ARG A 83 -18.94 8.96 -14.48
C ARG A 83 -19.11 7.80 -13.52
N GLY A 84 -18.18 7.69 -12.58
CA GLY A 84 -18.21 6.69 -11.52
C GLY A 84 -17.52 7.20 -10.26
N VAL A 85 -17.99 6.71 -9.11
CA VAL A 85 -17.36 6.95 -7.81
C VAL A 85 -17.00 5.61 -7.20
N LEU A 86 -15.71 5.34 -7.09
CA LEU A 86 -15.19 4.13 -6.48
C LEU A 86 -15.18 4.25 -4.95
N LYS A 87 -15.54 3.19 -4.25
CA LYS A 87 -15.41 3.10 -2.78
C LYS A 87 -13.94 2.90 -2.39
N SER A 88 -13.53 3.34 -1.21
CA SER A 88 -12.12 3.32 -0.76
C SER A 88 -11.45 1.92 -0.66
N ASN A 89 -12.22 0.83 -0.81
CA ASN A 89 -11.74 -0.57 -0.87
C ASN A 89 -12.28 -1.30 -2.12
N HIS A 90 -12.52 -0.59 -3.21
CA HIS A 90 -13.09 -1.15 -4.43
C HIS A 90 -12.15 -2.21 -5.04
N LYS A 91 -12.66 -3.43 -5.24
CA LYS A 91 -11.98 -4.46 -6.03
C LYS A 91 -12.29 -4.24 -7.50
N PRO A 92 -11.33 -4.43 -8.42
CA PRO A 92 -11.61 -4.38 -9.85
C PRO A 92 -12.79 -5.30 -10.23
N PRO A 93 -13.61 -4.92 -11.22
CA PRO A 93 -14.74 -5.73 -11.64
C PRO A 93 -14.28 -7.10 -12.16
N LYS A 94 -15.01 -8.17 -11.81
CA LYS A 94 -14.84 -9.49 -12.43
C LYS A 94 -15.50 -9.48 -13.81
N ILE A 95 -14.69 -9.36 -14.86
CA ILE A 95 -15.18 -9.23 -16.23
C ILE A 95 -15.37 -10.62 -16.85
N ALA A 96 -16.58 -10.93 -17.31
CA ALA A 96 -16.87 -12.12 -18.11
C ALA A 96 -16.84 -11.77 -19.59
N PHE A 97 -16.04 -12.48 -20.39
CA PHE A 97 -16.06 -12.33 -21.85
C PHE A 97 -17.11 -13.26 -22.45
N LEU A 98 -18.03 -12.70 -23.22
CA LEU A 98 -19.11 -13.42 -23.91
C LEU A 98 -18.83 -13.45 -25.41
N PHE A 99 -18.64 -14.63 -26.00
CA PHE A 99 -18.29 -14.80 -27.41
C PHE A 99 -19.53 -15.14 -28.25
N THR A 100 -19.83 -14.29 -29.23
CA THR A 100 -21.11 -14.29 -29.94
C THR A 100 -21.28 -15.50 -30.87
N GLY A 101 -22.53 -15.94 -31.05
CA GLY A 101 -22.87 -16.99 -32.00
C GLY A 101 -23.05 -16.51 -33.45
N GLN A 102 -23.36 -17.45 -34.34
CA GLN A 102 -23.73 -17.17 -35.73
C GLN A 102 -25.06 -16.40 -35.83
N GLY A 103 -25.18 -15.56 -36.85
CA GLY A 103 -26.31 -14.63 -37.07
C GLY A 103 -25.98 -13.19 -36.64
N SER A 104 -24.78 -12.98 -36.10
CA SER A 104 -24.29 -11.68 -35.67
C SER A 104 -23.52 -10.91 -36.76
N GLN A 105 -22.97 -11.64 -37.74
CA GLN A 105 -22.11 -11.14 -38.81
C GLN A 105 -22.76 -10.09 -39.71
N TYR A 106 -21.94 -9.23 -40.29
CA TYR A 106 -22.28 -8.32 -41.39
C TYR A 106 -20.99 -7.95 -42.15
N VAL A 107 -21.12 -7.70 -43.45
CA VAL A 107 -19.97 -7.28 -44.28
C VAL A 107 -19.41 -5.96 -43.76
N GLY A 108 -18.09 -5.86 -43.63
CA GLY A 108 -17.42 -4.68 -43.10
C GLY A 108 -17.29 -4.64 -41.57
N MET A 109 -17.68 -5.70 -40.84
CA MET A 109 -17.49 -5.76 -39.39
C MET A 109 -16.02 -5.59 -38.99
N GLY A 110 -15.73 -4.68 -38.05
CA GLY A 110 -14.38 -4.40 -37.56
C GLY A 110 -13.45 -3.71 -38.56
N ARG A 111 -13.95 -3.23 -39.71
CA ARG A 111 -13.13 -2.61 -40.76
C ARG A 111 -12.39 -1.38 -40.27
N GLU A 112 -13.04 -0.54 -39.47
CA GLU A 112 -12.40 0.68 -38.94
C GLU A 112 -11.23 0.30 -38.02
N LEU A 113 -11.39 -0.73 -37.18
CA LEU A 113 -10.30 -1.26 -36.34
C LEU A 113 -9.17 -1.88 -37.18
N TYR A 114 -9.50 -2.64 -38.22
CA TYR A 114 -8.50 -3.16 -39.15
C TYR A 114 -7.66 -2.03 -39.75
N GLU A 115 -8.29 -0.94 -40.18
CA GLU A 115 -7.62 0.21 -40.80
C GLU A 115 -6.83 1.09 -39.82
N THR A 116 -7.12 1.04 -38.51
CA THR A 116 -6.58 2.01 -37.53
C THR A 116 -5.92 1.43 -36.28
N GLN A 117 -6.04 0.13 -36.00
CA GLN A 117 -5.45 -0.54 -34.82
C GLN A 117 -4.52 -1.70 -35.21
N PRO A 118 -3.19 -1.53 -35.16
CA PRO A 118 -2.23 -2.56 -35.57
C PRO A 118 -2.39 -3.93 -34.91
N ILE A 119 -2.62 -4.01 -33.59
CA ILE A 119 -2.77 -5.31 -32.90
C ILE A 119 -3.94 -6.12 -33.48
N PHE A 120 -5.08 -5.45 -33.70
CA PHE A 120 -6.26 -6.07 -34.28
C PHE A 120 -6.01 -6.50 -35.73
N ARG A 121 -5.40 -5.63 -36.54
CA ARG A 121 -5.02 -5.94 -37.93
C ARG A 121 -4.12 -7.15 -38.02
N GLN A 122 -3.01 -7.15 -37.30
CA GLN A 122 -2.01 -8.23 -37.33
C GLN A 122 -2.61 -9.57 -36.89
N THR A 123 -3.50 -9.54 -35.89
CA THR A 123 -4.19 -10.75 -35.44
C THR A 123 -5.13 -11.28 -36.52
N LEU A 124 -5.89 -10.40 -37.18
CA LEU A 124 -6.81 -10.80 -38.25
C LEU A 124 -6.07 -11.28 -39.51
N GLU A 125 -4.94 -10.64 -39.87
CA GLU A 125 -4.05 -11.08 -40.96
C GLU A 125 -3.45 -12.46 -40.66
N ARG A 126 -3.03 -12.72 -39.42
CA ARG A 126 -2.58 -14.05 -38.98
C ARG A 126 -3.68 -15.10 -39.12
N CYS A 127 -4.91 -14.78 -38.74
CA CYS A 127 -6.04 -15.68 -38.93
C CYS A 127 -6.32 -15.96 -40.42
N ASP A 128 -6.23 -14.94 -41.28
CA ASP A 128 -6.33 -15.11 -42.75
C ASP A 128 -5.26 -16.07 -43.27
N ASP A 129 -3.99 -15.87 -42.89
CA ASP A 129 -2.87 -16.72 -43.29
C ASP A 129 -3.10 -18.20 -42.90
N ILE A 130 -3.56 -18.45 -41.67
CA ILE A 130 -3.86 -19.80 -41.16
C ILE A 130 -5.03 -20.44 -41.93
N LEU A 131 -6.05 -19.64 -42.30
CA LEU A 131 -7.27 -20.14 -42.94
C LEU A 131 -7.15 -20.35 -44.46
N ARG A 132 -6.10 -19.84 -45.13
CA ARG A 132 -5.91 -19.99 -46.58
C ARG A 132 -5.99 -21.44 -47.10
N PRO A 133 -5.49 -22.48 -46.40
CA PRO A 133 -5.62 -23.86 -46.86
C PRO A 133 -7.05 -24.41 -46.75
N TYR A 134 -7.91 -23.79 -45.94
CA TYR A 134 -9.24 -24.29 -45.59
C TYR A 134 -10.39 -23.53 -46.27
N LEU A 135 -10.13 -22.32 -46.78
CA LEU A 135 -11.11 -21.46 -47.44
C LEU A 135 -10.75 -21.26 -48.91
N GLU A 136 -11.73 -21.43 -49.82
CA GLU A 136 -11.51 -21.15 -51.24
C GLU A 136 -11.28 -19.66 -51.52
N THR A 137 -11.94 -18.80 -50.76
CA THR A 137 -11.77 -17.35 -50.81
C THR A 137 -11.06 -16.87 -49.54
N PRO A 138 -9.99 -16.05 -49.64
CA PRO A 138 -9.30 -15.50 -48.47
C PRO A 138 -10.25 -14.76 -47.52
N LEU A 139 -10.05 -14.96 -46.22
CA LEU A 139 -10.91 -14.42 -45.16
C LEU A 139 -11.08 -12.90 -45.28
N LEU A 140 -10.00 -12.15 -45.52
CA LEU A 140 -10.07 -10.69 -45.61
C LEU A 140 -10.94 -10.23 -46.79
N LYS A 141 -10.97 -10.98 -47.89
CA LYS A 141 -11.85 -10.70 -49.02
C LYS A 141 -13.31 -11.00 -48.67
N VAL A 142 -13.58 -12.03 -47.86
CA VAL A 142 -14.92 -12.34 -47.36
C VAL A 142 -15.43 -11.22 -46.42
N LEU A 143 -14.57 -10.72 -45.53
CA LEU A 143 -14.95 -9.70 -44.55
C LEU A 143 -15.18 -8.32 -45.17
N TYR A 144 -14.36 -7.94 -46.15
CA TYR A 144 -14.30 -6.55 -46.66
C TYR A 144 -14.58 -6.40 -48.16
N GLY A 145 -14.81 -7.51 -48.87
CA GLY A 145 -15.20 -7.50 -50.28
C GLY A 145 -16.67 -7.12 -50.49
N ASN A 146 -17.05 -7.00 -51.77
CA ASN A 146 -18.43 -6.66 -52.17
C ASN A 146 -19.29 -7.89 -52.45
N ASP A 147 -18.70 -9.09 -52.37
CA ASP A 147 -19.36 -10.36 -52.64
C ASP A 147 -20.04 -10.87 -51.36
N ASN A 148 -21.29 -11.34 -51.45
CA ASN A 148 -22.07 -11.75 -50.27
C ASN A 148 -21.73 -13.17 -49.77
N TYR A 149 -20.45 -13.53 -49.72
CA TYR A 149 -19.98 -14.85 -49.27
C TYR A 149 -20.20 -15.08 -47.77
N LEU A 150 -20.27 -14.01 -46.98
CA LEU A 150 -20.32 -14.06 -45.52
C LEU A 150 -21.59 -14.74 -44.97
N ASP A 151 -22.66 -14.86 -45.76
CA ASP A 151 -23.89 -15.57 -45.39
C ASP A 151 -23.77 -17.10 -45.53
N ASN A 152 -22.74 -17.59 -46.24
CA ASN A 152 -22.46 -19.02 -46.33
C ASN A 152 -21.74 -19.49 -45.07
N THR A 153 -22.23 -20.56 -44.46
CA THR A 153 -21.76 -21.04 -43.15
C THR A 153 -20.28 -21.40 -43.14
N ALA A 154 -19.77 -21.96 -44.25
CA ALA A 154 -18.35 -22.24 -44.47
C ALA A 154 -17.45 -21.02 -44.25
N TYR A 155 -17.95 -19.82 -44.55
CA TYR A 155 -17.24 -18.56 -44.35
C TYR A 155 -17.65 -17.85 -43.06
N THR A 156 -18.92 -17.92 -42.68
CA THR A 156 -19.46 -17.23 -41.50
C THR A 156 -18.73 -17.62 -40.22
N GLN A 157 -18.57 -18.92 -39.96
CA GLN A 157 -18.03 -19.39 -38.68
C GLN A 157 -16.53 -19.08 -38.52
N PRO A 158 -15.65 -19.33 -39.52
CA PRO A 158 -14.26 -18.89 -39.45
C PRO A 158 -14.11 -17.37 -39.34
N ALA A 159 -14.97 -16.60 -40.01
CA ALA A 159 -14.96 -15.14 -39.94
C ALA A 159 -15.33 -14.61 -38.56
N LEU A 160 -16.36 -15.20 -37.91
CA LEU A 160 -16.71 -14.86 -36.53
C LEU A 160 -15.57 -15.24 -35.57
N PHE A 161 -15.00 -16.44 -35.71
CA PHE A 161 -13.88 -16.86 -34.87
C PHE A 161 -12.70 -15.88 -34.96
N ALA A 162 -12.26 -15.57 -36.18
CA ALA A 162 -11.12 -14.70 -36.41
C ALA A 162 -11.35 -13.28 -35.87
N LEU A 163 -12.54 -12.72 -36.10
CA LEU A 163 -12.93 -11.41 -35.58
C LEU A 163 -12.94 -11.39 -34.05
N GLU A 164 -13.62 -12.35 -33.43
CA GLU A 164 -13.78 -12.41 -31.98
C GLU A 164 -12.45 -12.67 -31.27
N TYR A 165 -11.60 -13.51 -31.83
CA TYR A 165 -10.25 -13.72 -31.33
C TYR A 165 -9.41 -12.43 -31.41
N ALA A 166 -9.45 -11.70 -32.53
CA ALA A 166 -8.75 -10.42 -32.68
C ALA A 166 -9.25 -9.34 -31.71
N LEU A 167 -10.56 -9.31 -31.43
CA LEU A 167 -11.14 -8.43 -30.40
C LEU A 167 -10.69 -8.82 -29.00
N ALA A 168 -10.65 -10.12 -28.67
CA ALA A 168 -10.18 -10.59 -27.37
C ALA A 168 -8.69 -10.26 -27.14
N GLU A 169 -7.84 -10.46 -28.14
CA GLU A 169 -6.42 -10.07 -28.07
C GLU A 169 -6.26 -8.56 -27.88
N LEU A 170 -7.06 -7.76 -28.58
CA LEU A 170 -7.05 -6.31 -28.42
C LEU A 170 -7.40 -5.88 -26.99
N TRP A 171 -8.50 -6.39 -26.42
CA TRP A 171 -8.91 -6.07 -25.05
C TRP A 171 -7.85 -6.49 -24.02
N GLN A 172 -7.31 -7.70 -24.16
CA GLN A 172 -6.28 -8.21 -23.27
C GLN A 172 -4.98 -7.39 -23.35
N SER A 173 -4.62 -6.89 -24.53
CA SER A 173 -3.44 -6.01 -24.71
C SER A 173 -3.55 -4.72 -23.89
N TRP A 174 -4.77 -4.19 -23.73
CA TRP A 174 -5.04 -3.00 -22.91
C TRP A 174 -5.14 -3.30 -21.41
N GLY A 175 -4.91 -4.54 -20.99
CA GLY A 175 -5.01 -4.98 -19.60
C GLY A 175 -6.39 -5.48 -19.19
N ILE A 176 -7.39 -5.46 -20.10
CA ILE A 176 -8.74 -5.96 -19.82
C ILE A 176 -8.75 -7.48 -20.02
N LYS A 177 -8.61 -8.21 -18.92
CA LYS A 177 -8.52 -9.68 -18.91
C LYS A 177 -9.83 -10.32 -18.40
N PRO A 178 -10.31 -11.41 -19.02
CA PRO A 178 -11.49 -12.11 -18.54
C PRO A 178 -11.18 -12.91 -17.25
N ALA A 179 -12.09 -12.84 -16.29
CA ALA A 179 -12.12 -13.72 -15.14
C ALA A 179 -12.88 -15.04 -15.42
N VAL A 180 -13.65 -15.07 -16.51
CA VAL A 180 -14.34 -16.25 -17.07
C VAL A 180 -14.64 -15.97 -18.53
N VAL A 181 -14.70 -17.02 -19.35
CA VAL A 181 -15.12 -16.95 -20.74
C VAL A 181 -16.34 -17.85 -20.97
N MET A 182 -17.27 -17.38 -21.79
CA MET A 182 -18.45 -18.14 -22.20
C MET A 182 -18.74 -17.80 -23.65
N GLY A 183 -18.99 -18.81 -24.48
CA GLY A 183 -19.44 -18.58 -25.85
C GLY A 183 -20.87 -19.03 -26.07
N HIS A 184 -21.45 -18.70 -27.22
CA HIS A 184 -22.73 -19.26 -27.67
C HIS A 184 -22.52 -20.02 -28.98
N SER A 185 -22.76 -21.34 -28.96
CA SER A 185 -22.55 -22.21 -30.12
C SER A 185 -21.11 -22.07 -30.65
N ILE A 186 -20.92 -21.55 -31.86
CA ILE A 186 -19.59 -21.28 -32.45
C ILE A 186 -18.71 -20.40 -31.55
N GLY A 187 -19.29 -19.47 -30.80
CA GLY A 187 -18.52 -18.62 -29.88
C GLY A 187 -17.79 -19.42 -28.79
N GLU A 188 -18.24 -20.64 -28.45
CA GLU A 188 -17.54 -21.46 -27.45
C GLU A 188 -16.18 -21.95 -27.96
N TYR A 189 -16.01 -22.13 -29.27
CA TYR A 189 -14.71 -22.45 -29.86
C TYR A 189 -13.73 -21.29 -29.67
N VAL A 190 -14.20 -20.04 -29.81
CA VAL A 190 -13.37 -18.85 -29.57
C VAL A 190 -13.04 -18.73 -28.09
N ALA A 191 -14.04 -18.89 -27.21
CA ALA A 191 -13.86 -18.90 -25.76
C ALA A 191 -12.84 -19.96 -25.33
N ALA A 192 -12.92 -21.17 -25.90
CA ALA A 192 -11.98 -22.25 -25.64
C ALA A 192 -10.55 -21.92 -26.10
N CYS A 193 -10.41 -21.32 -27.30
CA CYS A 193 -9.11 -20.85 -27.78
C CYS A 193 -8.50 -19.80 -26.85
N VAL A 194 -9.28 -18.78 -26.45
CA VAL A 194 -8.83 -17.72 -25.53
C VAL A 194 -8.52 -18.27 -24.13
N ALA A 195 -9.26 -19.27 -23.68
CA ALA A 195 -8.94 -20.00 -22.44
C ALA A 195 -7.72 -20.91 -22.56
N GLY A 196 -7.14 -21.09 -23.75
CA GLY A 196 -5.96 -21.92 -23.99
C GLY A 196 -6.26 -23.42 -24.04
N VAL A 197 -7.47 -23.83 -24.41
CA VAL A 197 -7.86 -25.23 -24.62
C VAL A 197 -7.18 -25.82 -25.85
N PHE A 198 -6.98 -25.04 -26.90
CA PHE A 198 -6.23 -25.42 -28.09
C PHE A 198 -5.52 -24.19 -28.68
N SER A 199 -4.59 -24.42 -29.60
CA SER A 199 -3.88 -23.35 -30.31
C SER A 199 -4.79 -22.58 -31.26
N LEU A 200 -4.39 -21.37 -31.67
CA LEU A 200 -5.12 -20.60 -32.68
C LEU A 200 -5.24 -21.37 -34.00
N GLU A 201 -4.14 -22.02 -34.40
CA GLU A 201 -4.04 -22.84 -35.60
C GLU A 201 -5.03 -24.01 -35.56
N ASP A 202 -5.05 -24.77 -34.46
CA ASP A 202 -5.98 -25.89 -34.29
C ASP A 202 -7.43 -25.43 -34.20
N GLY A 203 -7.70 -24.32 -33.50
CA GLY A 203 -9.03 -23.76 -33.35
C GLY A 203 -9.64 -23.32 -34.69
N LEU A 204 -8.85 -22.61 -35.50
CA LEU A 204 -9.26 -22.17 -36.84
C LEU A 204 -9.47 -23.35 -37.78
N LYS A 205 -8.57 -24.35 -37.77
CA LYS A 205 -8.75 -25.61 -38.53
C LYS A 205 -10.06 -26.30 -38.13
N LEU A 206 -10.28 -26.52 -36.85
CA LEU A 206 -11.46 -27.23 -36.33
C LEU A 206 -12.76 -26.53 -36.73
N VAL A 207 -12.79 -25.19 -36.62
CA VAL A 207 -13.96 -24.39 -36.99
C VAL A 207 -14.17 -24.36 -38.51
N ALA A 208 -13.12 -24.28 -39.32
CA ALA A 208 -13.25 -24.30 -40.77
C ALA A 208 -13.84 -25.63 -41.27
N GLU A 209 -13.36 -26.76 -40.73
CA GLU A 209 -13.89 -28.09 -41.05
C GLU A 209 -15.33 -28.27 -40.54
N ARG A 210 -15.64 -27.82 -39.32
CA ARG A 210 -17.02 -27.78 -38.80
C ARG A 210 -17.95 -27.04 -39.77
N ALA A 211 -17.52 -25.88 -40.22
CA ALA A 211 -18.30 -25.00 -41.08
C ALA A 211 -18.53 -25.60 -42.47
N ASN A 212 -17.51 -26.23 -43.06
CA ASN A 212 -17.61 -26.92 -44.35
C ASN A 212 -18.53 -28.14 -44.29
N LEU A 213 -18.38 -28.96 -43.25
CA LEU A 213 -19.24 -30.12 -43.05
C LEU A 213 -20.70 -29.71 -42.85
N MET A 214 -20.96 -28.67 -42.06
CA MET A 214 -22.30 -28.10 -41.89
C MET A 214 -22.88 -27.54 -43.19
N GLN A 215 -22.07 -26.82 -43.97
CA GLN A 215 -22.49 -26.22 -45.24
C GLN A 215 -22.88 -27.26 -46.30
N SER A 216 -22.31 -28.47 -46.21
CA SER A 216 -22.53 -29.57 -47.14
C SER A 216 -23.81 -30.37 -46.87
N LEU A 217 -24.49 -30.10 -45.76
CA LEU A 217 -25.74 -30.77 -45.41
C LEU A 217 -26.92 -30.25 -46.25
N PRO A 218 -28.00 -31.05 -46.40
CA PRO A 218 -29.21 -30.57 -47.07
C PRO A 218 -29.87 -29.41 -46.32
N GLN A 219 -30.23 -28.33 -47.04
CA GLN A 219 -30.95 -27.17 -46.50
C GLN A 219 -32.46 -27.44 -46.35
N THR A 220 -32.80 -28.50 -45.60
CA THR A 220 -34.17 -29.01 -45.40
C THR A 220 -34.73 -28.73 -44.01
N GLY A 221 -33.99 -27.95 -43.21
CA GLY A 221 -34.35 -27.65 -41.83
C GLY A 221 -34.42 -26.16 -41.53
N GLU A 222 -35.12 -25.83 -40.46
CA GLU A 222 -35.35 -24.47 -39.99
C GLU A 222 -34.98 -24.31 -38.51
N MET A 223 -34.75 -23.06 -38.11
CA MET A 223 -34.60 -22.67 -36.71
C MET A 223 -35.59 -21.55 -36.38
N VAL A 224 -36.30 -21.70 -35.28
CA VAL A 224 -37.32 -20.74 -34.83
C VAL A 224 -37.13 -20.43 -33.35
N ALA A 225 -37.05 -19.16 -33.00
CA ALA A 225 -37.15 -18.70 -31.62
C ALA A 225 -38.63 -18.72 -31.20
N VAL A 226 -38.91 -19.29 -30.04
CA VAL A 226 -40.23 -19.43 -29.43
C VAL A 226 -40.18 -18.69 -28.10
N PHE A 227 -41.05 -17.70 -27.94
CA PHE A 227 -41.08 -16.86 -26.75
C PHE A 227 -41.95 -17.48 -25.64
N ALA A 228 -41.52 -18.65 -25.16
CA ALA A 228 -42.24 -19.45 -24.16
C ALA A 228 -41.27 -20.17 -23.21
N LYS A 229 -41.80 -20.72 -22.11
CA LYS A 229 -41.00 -21.51 -21.17
C LYS A 229 -40.59 -22.85 -21.77
N GLU A 230 -39.41 -23.33 -21.40
CA GLU A 230 -38.86 -24.63 -21.82
C GLU A 230 -39.86 -25.79 -21.66
N ALA A 231 -40.56 -25.86 -20.53
CA ALA A 231 -41.53 -26.93 -20.27
C ALA A 231 -42.70 -26.93 -21.28
N GLN A 232 -43.16 -25.76 -21.71
CA GLN A 232 -44.24 -25.63 -22.70
C GLN A 232 -43.76 -26.04 -24.09
N VAL A 233 -42.52 -25.66 -24.44
CA VAL A 233 -41.90 -26.04 -25.71
C VAL A 233 -41.63 -27.53 -25.76
N THR A 234 -41.04 -28.10 -24.71
CA THR A 234 -40.73 -29.53 -24.60
C THR A 234 -41.98 -30.39 -24.77
N ALA A 235 -43.10 -30.03 -24.12
CA ALA A 235 -44.37 -30.74 -24.26
C ALA A 235 -44.93 -30.69 -25.70
N ALA A 236 -44.70 -29.60 -26.44
CA ALA A 236 -45.11 -29.50 -27.83
C ALA A 236 -44.18 -30.24 -28.81
N LEU A 237 -42.92 -30.48 -28.41
CA LEU A 237 -41.93 -31.20 -29.20
C LEU A 237 -42.01 -32.73 -29.04
N GLU A 238 -42.66 -33.25 -27.99
CA GLU A 238 -42.74 -34.70 -27.73
C GLU A 238 -43.14 -35.52 -28.97
N PRO A 239 -44.18 -35.13 -29.77
CA PRO A 239 -44.57 -35.88 -30.97
C PRO A 239 -43.56 -35.81 -32.11
N TYR A 240 -42.61 -34.87 -32.06
CA TYR A 240 -41.63 -34.56 -33.11
C TYR A 240 -40.19 -34.80 -32.64
N SER A 241 -39.97 -35.51 -31.53
CA SER A 241 -38.67 -35.64 -30.85
C SER A 241 -37.52 -36.19 -31.72
N GLN A 242 -37.83 -36.95 -32.77
CA GLN A 242 -36.85 -37.47 -33.74
C GLN A 242 -36.52 -36.48 -34.87
N LEU A 243 -37.36 -35.46 -35.07
CA LEU A 243 -37.26 -34.53 -36.20
C LEU A 243 -36.86 -33.12 -35.76
N VAL A 244 -37.18 -32.74 -34.52
CA VAL A 244 -36.95 -31.40 -33.95
C VAL A 244 -36.34 -31.52 -32.56
N SER A 245 -35.34 -30.69 -32.28
CA SER A 245 -34.72 -30.54 -30.96
C SER A 245 -34.78 -29.09 -30.48
N ILE A 246 -34.62 -28.90 -29.17
CA ILE A 246 -34.30 -27.57 -28.63
C ILE A 246 -32.83 -27.29 -28.96
N ALA A 247 -32.57 -26.28 -29.78
CA ALA A 247 -31.23 -25.88 -30.17
C ALA A 247 -30.56 -24.96 -29.14
N ALA A 248 -31.32 -24.08 -28.49
CA ALA A 248 -30.77 -23.19 -27.46
C ALA A 248 -31.81 -22.82 -26.41
N LEU A 249 -31.36 -22.74 -25.16
CA LEU A 249 -32.08 -22.14 -24.03
C LEU A 249 -31.41 -20.79 -23.74
N ASN A 250 -31.99 -19.71 -24.24
CA ASN A 250 -31.36 -18.39 -24.18
C ASN A 250 -31.83 -17.57 -22.97
N GLU A 251 -33.13 -17.52 -22.71
CA GLU A 251 -33.74 -16.80 -21.58
C GLU A 251 -34.89 -17.63 -21.00
N PRO A 252 -35.44 -17.29 -19.82
CA PRO A 252 -36.55 -18.06 -19.21
C PRO A 252 -37.77 -18.25 -20.13
N ASN A 253 -38.01 -17.30 -21.04
CA ASN A 253 -39.08 -17.35 -22.03
C ASN A 253 -38.54 -17.19 -23.47
N ASN A 254 -37.30 -17.59 -23.76
CA ASN A 254 -36.71 -17.53 -25.10
C ASN A 254 -35.97 -18.84 -25.41
N VAL A 255 -36.65 -19.70 -26.16
CA VAL A 255 -36.17 -21.04 -26.52
C VAL A 255 -36.07 -21.14 -28.03
N VAL A 256 -34.98 -21.67 -28.56
CA VAL A 256 -34.83 -21.89 -30.00
C VAL A 256 -35.05 -23.36 -30.30
N ILE A 257 -35.97 -23.65 -31.20
CA ILE A 257 -36.20 -25.00 -31.75
C ILE A 257 -35.56 -25.12 -33.13
N SER A 258 -35.08 -26.32 -33.46
CA SER A 258 -34.44 -26.60 -34.74
C SER A 258 -34.70 -28.02 -35.21
N GLY A 259 -34.98 -28.18 -36.51
CA GLY A 259 -35.26 -29.48 -37.11
C GLY A 259 -35.84 -29.36 -38.52
N GLU A 260 -36.53 -30.39 -38.98
CA GLU A 260 -37.15 -30.42 -40.31
C GLU A 260 -38.22 -29.33 -40.49
N SER A 261 -38.24 -28.69 -41.67
CA SER A 261 -39.12 -27.54 -41.95
C SER A 261 -40.60 -27.84 -41.74
N GLU A 262 -41.08 -29.02 -42.16
CA GLU A 262 -42.51 -29.39 -42.03
C GLU A 262 -42.92 -29.58 -40.56
N ALA A 263 -42.08 -30.25 -39.77
CA ALA A 263 -42.30 -30.43 -38.35
C ALA A 263 -42.31 -29.07 -37.61
N ILE A 264 -41.32 -28.21 -37.89
CA ILE A 264 -41.24 -26.85 -37.35
C ILE A 264 -42.49 -26.04 -37.71
N PHE A 265 -42.95 -26.09 -38.97
CA PHE A 265 -44.16 -25.39 -39.41
C PHE A 265 -45.40 -25.82 -38.61
N ASN A 266 -45.57 -27.12 -38.40
CA ASN A 266 -46.68 -27.67 -37.61
C ASN A 266 -46.63 -27.22 -36.14
N ILE A 267 -45.44 -27.22 -35.54
CA ILE A 267 -45.23 -26.76 -34.15
C ILE A 267 -45.50 -25.26 -34.03
N VAL A 268 -44.97 -24.44 -34.95
CA VAL A 268 -45.20 -22.99 -34.98
C VAL A 268 -46.68 -22.67 -35.13
N THR A 269 -47.38 -23.33 -36.05
CA THR A 269 -48.83 -23.19 -36.24
C THR A 269 -49.59 -23.54 -34.95
N ALA A 270 -49.16 -24.57 -34.21
CA ALA A 270 -49.75 -24.94 -32.93
C ALA A 270 -49.48 -23.91 -31.82
N PHE A 271 -48.31 -23.27 -31.83
CA PHE A 271 -47.97 -22.17 -30.93
C PHE A 271 -48.75 -20.89 -31.23
N GLU A 272 -48.91 -20.52 -32.50
CA GLU A 272 -49.72 -19.38 -32.93
C GLU A 272 -51.18 -19.53 -32.50
N LYS A 273 -51.75 -20.74 -32.62
CA LYS A 273 -53.11 -21.07 -32.11
C LYS A 273 -53.24 -20.92 -30.59
N LYS A 274 -52.13 -21.03 -29.86
CA LYS A 274 -52.04 -20.81 -28.41
C LYS A 274 -51.59 -19.39 -28.06
N SER A 275 -51.52 -18.48 -29.05
CA SER A 275 -51.06 -17.10 -28.91
C SER A 275 -49.63 -16.97 -28.38
N LEU A 276 -48.76 -17.95 -28.65
CA LEU A 276 -47.34 -17.87 -28.36
C LEU A 276 -46.60 -17.22 -29.54
N GLU A 277 -45.79 -16.22 -29.25
CA GLU A 277 -44.98 -15.53 -30.25
C GLU A 277 -43.83 -16.44 -30.72
N THR A 278 -43.60 -16.45 -32.03
CA THR A 278 -42.48 -17.15 -32.65
C THR A 278 -41.78 -16.27 -33.67
N ARG A 279 -40.48 -16.51 -33.90
CA ARG A 279 -39.67 -15.77 -34.85
C ARG A 279 -38.70 -16.69 -35.56
N LYS A 280 -38.83 -16.81 -36.88
CA LYS A 280 -37.88 -17.54 -37.73
C LYS A 280 -36.50 -16.90 -37.70
N LEU A 281 -35.46 -17.71 -37.51
CA LEU A 281 -34.07 -17.27 -37.53
C LEU A 281 -33.52 -17.33 -38.97
N GLN A 282 -32.75 -16.32 -39.34
CA GLN A 282 -32.10 -16.23 -40.65
C GLN A 282 -30.79 -17.00 -40.63
N VAL A 283 -30.89 -18.32 -40.77
CA VAL A 283 -29.77 -19.25 -40.81
C VAL A 283 -29.96 -20.23 -41.96
N SER A 284 -28.85 -20.77 -42.47
CA SER A 284 -28.83 -21.66 -43.64
C SER A 284 -29.29 -23.09 -43.33
N HIS A 285 -29.12 -23.55 -42.09
CA HIS A 285 -29.37 -24.93 -41.67
C HIS A 285 -29.96 -24.98 -40.26
N ALA A 286 -30.53 -26.14 -39.93
CA ALA A 286 -31.03 -26.48 -38.61
C ALA A 286 -29.91 -26.96 -37.66
N PHE A 287 -29.12 -26.02 -37.12
CA PHE A 287 -28.03 -26.33 -36.18
C PHE A 287 -28.55 -26.88 -34.85
N HIS A 288 -27.74 -27.71 -34.17
CA HIS A 288 -28.09 -28.32 -32.87
C HIS A 288 -29.37 -29.18 -32.93
N SER A 289 -29.53 -29.93 -34.01
CA SER A 289 -30.71 -30.76 -34.31
C SER A 289 -30.30 -32.13 -34.87
N PRO A 290 -31.25 -33.09 -35.03
CA PRO A 290 -30.98 -34.38 -35.67
C PRO A 290 -30.38 -34.24 -37.07
N LEU A 291 -30.67 -33.13 -37.77
CA LEU A 291 -30.12 -32.86 -39.10
C LEU A 291 -28.60 -32.64 -39.12
N MET A 292 -27.96 -32.48 -37.96
CA MET A 292 -26.49 -32.45 -37.85
C MET A 292 -25.87 -33.86 -37.80
N GLU A 293 -26.64 -34.92 -37.54
CA GLU A 293 -26.10 -36.29 -37.37
C GLU A 293 -25.21 -36.77 -38.51
N PRO A 294 -25.52 -36.51 -39.81
CA PRO A 294 -24.68 -36.99 -40.91
C PRO A 294 -23.25 -36.44 -40.92
N MET A 295 -22.99 -35.29 -40.28
CA MET A 295 -21.64 -34.71 -40.22
C MET A 295 -20.82 -35.14 -38.99
N LEU A 296 -21.45 -35.70 -37.95
CA LEU A 296 -20.82 -35.81 -36.63
C LEU A 296 -19.59 -36.73 -36.61
N ASP A 297 -19.65 -37.85 -37.35
CA ASP A 297 -18.52 -38.80 -37.43
C ASP A 297 -17.30 -38.18 -38.11
N ALA A 298 -17.50 -37.48 -39.23
CA ALA A 298 -16.42 -36.80 -39.93
C ALA A 298 -15.85 -35.67 -39.08
N PHE A 299 -16.69 -34.91 -38.38
CA PHE A 299 -16.23 -33.82 -37.52
C PHE A 299 -15.45 -34.33 -36.30
N GLU A 300 -15.89 -35.42 -35.67
CA GLU A 300 -15.15 -36.02 -34.56
C GLU A 300 -13.77 -36.54 -35.00
N GLN A 301 -13.66 -37.09 -36.22
CA GLN A 301 -12.36 -37.48 -36.78
C GLN A 301 -11.40 -36.30 -36.89
N VAL A 302 -11.86 -35.16 -37.43
CA VAL A 302 -11.06 -33.93 -37.46
C VAL A 302 -10.72 -33.46 -36.05
N ALA A 303 -11.67 -33.48 -35.12
CA ALA A 303 -11.45 -33.07 -33.74
C ALA A 303 -10.40 -33.93 -33.01
N ARG A 304 -10.24 -35.21 -33.36
CA ARG A 304 -9.19 -36.08 -32.81
C ARG A 304 -7.78 -35.69 -33.25
N GLU A 305 -7.64 -34.90 -34.31
CA GLU A 305 -6.35 -34.38 -34.76
C GLU A 305 -5.90 -33.14 -33.96
N VAL A 306 -6.79 -32.55 -33.16
CA VAL A 306 -6.52 -31.35 -32.35
C VAL A 306 -5.95 -31.74 -30.98
N SER A 307 -4.93 -31.00 -30.55
CA SER A 307 -4.35 -31.16 -29.21
C SER A 307 -5.10 -30.32 -28.18
N PHE A 308 -5.91 -30.98 -27.34
CA PHE A 308 -6.68 -30.31 -26.27
C PHE A 308 -5.89 -30.21 -24.95
N GLN A 309 -6.05 -29.08 -24.29
CA GLN A 309 -5.41 -28.69 -23.02
C GLN A 309 -6.48 -28.26 -22.01
N LYS A 310 -6.13 -28.29 -20.73
CA LYS A 310 -7.01 -27.78 -19.67
C LYS A 310 -7.17 -26.24 -19.81
N PRO A 311 -8.39 -25.69 -19.71
CA PRO A 311 -8.59 -24.24 -19.71
C PRO A 311 -7.75 -23.54 -18.62
N ARG A 312 -7.00 -22.51 -19.02
CA ARG A 312 -6.25 -21.61 -18.13
C ARG A 312 -7.13 -20.50 -17.55
N ILE A 313 -8.19 -20.15 -18.27
CA ILE A 313 -9.25 -19.25 -17.85
C ILE A 313 -10.51 -20.11 -17.66
N PRO A 314 -11.31 -19.93 -16.60
CA PRO A 314 -12.55 -20.69 -16.44
C PRO A 314 -13.44 -20.57 -17.68
N LEU A 315 -13.84 -21.71 -18.25
CA LEU A 315 -14.64 -21.80 -19.47
C LEU A 315 -16.02 -22.38 -19.14
N MET A 316 -17.08 -21.65 -19.48
CA MET A 316 -18.46 -22.07 -19.28
C MET A 316 -18.93 -22.96 -20.45
N SER A 317 -19.31 -24.20 -20.16
CA SER A 317 -19.77 -25.17 -21.16
C SER A 317 -21.18 -24.84 -21.68
N ASN A 318 -21.40 -24.88 -23.00
CA ASN A 318 -22.76 -24.79 -23.55
C ASN A 318 -23.58 -26.06 -23.30
N VAL A 319 -22.94 -27.22 -23.15
CA VAL A 319 -23.65 -28.49 -22.97
C VAL A 319 -24.23 -28.59 -21.56
N THR A 320 -23.45 -28.22 -20.54
CA THR A 320 -23.84 -28.39 -19.13
C THR A 320 -24.33 -27.11 -18.46
N GLY A 321 -23.98 -25.93 -18.99
CA GLY A 321 -24.22 -24.65 -18.31
C GLY A 321 -23.39 -24.46 -17.04
N GLN A 322 -22.31 -25.24 -16.89
CA GLN A 322 -21.36 -25.20 -15.76
C GLN A 322 -19.93 -24.99 -16.26
N ILE A 323 -19.04 -24.57 -15.36
CA ILE A 323 -17.60 -24.42 -15.66
C ILE A 323 -16.99 -25.79 -15.99
N LEU A 324 -16.23 -25.88 -17.08
CA LEU A 324 -15.53 -27.11 -17.44
C LEU A 324 -14.39 -27.42 -16.46
N GLU A 325 -14.52 -28.54 -15.75
CA GLU A 325 -13.46 -29.06 -14.85
C GLU A 325 -12.46 -29.96 -15.59
N LYS A 326 -12.91 -30.63 -16.64
CA LYS A 326 -12.15 -31.60 -17.45
C LYS A 326 -11.73 -30.98 -18.78
N VAL A 327 -10.66 -31.53 -19.36
CA VAL A 327 -10.22 -31.18 -20.73
C VAL A 327 -11.32 -31.59 -21.71
N PRO A 328 -11.87 -30.69 -22.54
CA PRO A 328 -12.83 -31.06 -23.58
C PRO A 328 -12.09 -31.83 -24.67
N ASP A 329 -12.57 -33.04 -24.98
CA ASP A 329 -12.00 -33.91 -26.01
C ASP A 329 -12.79 -33.83 -27.32
N ALA A 330 -12.43 -34.65 -28.31
CA ALA A 330 -13.15 -34.73 -29.58
C ALA A 330 -14.64 -35.09 -29.40
N GLN A 331 -14.94 -35.96 -28.43
CA GLN A 331 -16.31 -36.35 -28.11
C GLN A 331 -17.12 -35.18 -27.56
N TYR A 332 -16.50 -34.31 -26.74
CA TYR A 332 -17.13 -33.08 -26.28
C TYR A 332 -17.60 -32.22 -27.46
N TRP A 333 -16.74 -31.97 -28.45
CA TRP A 333 -17.07 -31.11 -29.60
C TRP A 333 -18.11 -31.74 -30.54
N ARG A 334 -18.09 -33.08 -30.68
CA ARG A 334 -19.17 -33.83 -31.33
C ARG A 334 -20.51 -33.60 -30.63
N THR A 335 -20.54 -33.82 -29.31
CA THR A 335 -21.74 -33.62 -28.49
C THR A 335 -22.21 -32.16 -28.53
N HIS A 336 -21.29 -31.20 -28.40
CA HIS A 336 -21.54 -29.76 -28.47
C HIS A 336 -22.24 -29.35 -29.77
N THR A 337 -21.85 -29.93 -30.91
CA THR A 337 -22.43 -29.62 -32.21
C THR A 337 -23.88 -30.10 -32.38
N ARG A 338 -24.27 -31.14 -31.63
CA ARG A 338 -25.60 -31.75 -31.70
C ARG A 338 -26.54 -31.30 -30.58
N SER A 339 -26.00 -30.95 -29.42
CA SER A 339 -26.76 -30.74 -28.18
C SER A 339 -27.25 -29.31 -28.03
N THR A 340 -28.24 -29.12 -27.16
CA THR A 340 -28.77 -27.79 -26.82
C THR A 340 -27.69 -26.87 -26.25
N VAL A 341 -27.64 -25.62 -26.72
CA VAL A 341 -26.84 -24.55 -26.14
C VAL A 341 -27.53 -24.01 -24.87
N ASN A 342 -27.03 -24.38 -23.70
CA ASN A 342 -27.62 -24.05 -22.40
C ASN A 342 -27.13 -22.70 -21.85
N PHE A 343 -27.35 -21.63 -22.62
CA PHE A 343 -26.90 -20.27 -22.29
C PHE A 343 -27.58 -19.73 -21.02
N LEU A 344 -28.87 -20.00 -20.83
CA LEU A 344 -29.65 -19.60 -19.66
C LEU A 344 -29.04 -20.14 -18.36
N THR A 345 -28.68 -21.43 -18.33
CA THR A 345 -28.07 -22.03 -17.14
C THR A 345 -26.66 -21.48 -16.91
N GLY A 346 -25.86 -21.32 -17.96
CA GLY A 346 -24.54 -20.69 -17.84
C GLY A 346 -24.61 -19.28 -17.26
N MET A 347 -25.55 -18.45 -17.72
CA MET A 347 -25.76 -17.11 -17.17
C MET A 347 -26.19 -17.13 -15.70
N LYS A 348 -27.10 -18.03 -15.31
CA LYS A 348 -27.48 -18.22 -13.89
C LYS A 348 -26.26 -18.55 -13.04
N THR A 349 -25.43 -19.50 -13.47
CA THR A 349 -24.18 -19.86 -12.79
C THR A 349 -23.24 -18.66 -12.64
N LEU A 350 -23.10 -17.81 -13.67
CA LEU A 350 -22.28 -16.61 -13.59
C LEU A 350 -22.85 -15.59 -12.58
N PHE A 351 -24.16 -15.37 -12.54
CA PHE A 351 -24.76 -14.49 -11.53
C PHE A 351 -24.60 -15.04 -10.10
N GLU A 352 -24.79 -16.35 -9.91
CA GLU A 352 -24.61 -17.02 -8.61
C GLU A 352 -23.17 -16.94 -8.10
N GLN A 353 -22.19 -16.91 -9.01
CA GLN A 353 -20.76 -16.74 -8.69
C GLN A 353 -20.32 -15.25 -8.53
N GLY A 354 -21.27 -14.31 -8.64
CA GLY A 354 -21.05 -12.89 -8.41
C GLY A 354 -20.35 -12.15 -9.56
N TYR A 355 -20.57 -12.59 -10.81
CA TYR A 355 -20.16 -11.82 -11.99
C TYR A 355 -21.21 -10.73 -12.30
N GLU A 356 -20.76 -9.48 -12.39
CA GLU A 356 -21.62 -8.29 -12.58
C GLU A 356 -21.17 -7.41 -13.76
N CYS A 357 -20.14 -7.83 -14.50
CA CYS A 357 -19.61 -7.10 -15.65
C CYS A 357 -19.40 -8.08 -16.81
N PHE A 358 -20.16 -7.91 -17.88
CA PHE A 358 -20.15 -8.77 -19.05
C PHE A 358 -19.73 -7.96 -20.27
N LEU A 359 -18.67 -8.40 -20.93
CA LEU A 359 -18.15 -7.79 -22.16
C LEU A 359 -18.34 -8.76 -23.31
N GLU A 360 -19.23 -8.41 -24.23
CA GLU A 360 -19.46 -9.19 -25.44
C GLU A 360 -18.36 -8.92 -26.48
N ILE A 361 -17.72 -10.01 -26.87
CA ILE A 361 -16.67 -10.11 -27.88
C ILE A 361 -17.34 -10.64 -29.14
N GLY A 362 -17.68 -9.73 -30.05
CA GLY A 362 -18.46 -10.06 -31.25
C GLY A 362 -18.79 -8.83 -32.08
N PRO A 363 -19.35 -9.03 -33.29
CA PRO A 363 -19.66 -7.95 -34.23
C PRO A 363 -20.85 -7.08 -33.78
N LYS A 364 -21.76 -7.61 -32.98
CA LYS A 364 -22.90 -6.85 -32.42
C LYS A 364 -23.37 -7.46 -31.10
N PRO A 365 -24.02 -6.70 -30.20
CA PRO A 365 -24.33 -7.14 -28.84
C PRO A 365 -25.58 -8.03 -28.77
N VAL A 366 -25.50 -9.27 -29.23
CA VAL A 366 -26.61 -10.24 -29.19
C VAL A 366 -26.73 -10.85 -27.80
N LEU A 367 -25.62 -11.37 -27.26
CA LEU A 367 -25.57 -12.05 -25.97
C LEU A 367 -25.80 -11.10 -24.80
N SER A 368 -25.48 -9.82 -24.97
CA SER A 368 -25.77 -8.77 -24.01
C SER A 368 -27.28 -8.60 -23.81
N ASN A 369 -28.06 -8.67 -24.89
CA ASN A 369 -29.52 -8.57 -24.81
C ASN A 369 -30.12 -9.85 -24.19
N LEU A 370 -29.64 -11.02 -24.60
CA LEU A 370 -30.09 -12.30 -24.04
C LEU A 370 -29.74 -12.42 -22.54
N GLY A 371 -28.53 -12.01 -22.18
CA GLY A 371 -28.05 -12.03 -20.81
C GLY A 371 -28.83 -11.09 -19.89
N GLN A 372 -29.28 -9.93 -20.39
CA GLN A 372 -30.21 -9.04 -19.66
C GLN A 372 -31.52 -9.74 -19.33
N GLY A 373 -32.06 -10.53 -20.27
CA GLY A 373 -33.26 -11.35 -20.04
C GLY A 373 -33.06 -12.47 -18.99
N CYS A 374 -31.80 -12.84 -18.71
CA CYS A 374 -31.45 -13.82 -17.66
C CYS A 374 -31.20 -13.18 -16.29
N GLN A 375 -31.12 -11.85 -16.21
CA GLN A 375 -30.69 -11.14 -15.01
C GLN A 375 -31.76 -11.22 -13.89
N PRO A 376 -31.40 -11.66 -12.66
CA PRO A 376 -32.30 -11.61 -11.52
C PRO A 376 -32.71 -10.17 -11.19
N SER A 377 -33.97 -9.94 -10.80
CA SER A 377 -34.51 -8.59 -10.55
C SER A 377 -33.80 -7.78 -9.46
N ILE A 378 -33.00 -8.43 -8.61
CA ILE A 378 -32.26 -7.82 -7.50
C ILE A 378 -30.79 -7.50 -7.84
N THR A 379 -30.27 -7.98 -8.96
CA THR A 379 -28.87 -7.80 -9.36
C THR A 379 -28.77 -6.68 -10.38
N SER A 380 -27.76 -5.80 -10.25
CA SER A 380 -27.43 -4.81 -11.28
C SER A 380 -26.15 -5.27 -11.99
N ALA A 381 -26.22 -5.49 -13.30
CA ALA A 381 -25.09 -5.91 -14.11
C ALA A 381 -24.80 -4.92 -15.24
N ASN A 382 -23.53 -4.83 -15.63
CA ASN A 382 -23.07 -4.02 -16.75
C ASN A 382 -22.92 -4.88 -18.00
N TRP A 383 -23.49 -4.39 -19.09
CA TRP A 383 -23.52 -5.06 -20.39
C TRP A 383 -22.75 -4.20 -21.40
N LEU A 384 -21.57 -4.67 -21.77
CA LEU A 384 -20.62 -3.97 -22.61
C LEU A 384 -20.43 -4.72 -23.93
N ALA A 385 -20.11 -3.99 -24.98
CA ALA A 385 -19.93 -4.55 -26.32
C ALA A 385 -18.59 -4.14 -26.92
N SER A 386 -17.98 -5.01 -27.71
CA SER A 386 -16.80 -4.67 -28.49
C SER A 386 -17.18 -3.88 -29.74
N LEU A 387 -18.17 -4.37 -30.50
CA LEU A 387 -18.65 -3.75 -31.74
C LEU A 387 -20.18 -3.68 -31.77
N LYS A 388 -20.69 -2.83 -32.66
CA LYS A 388 -22.10 -2.75 -33.06
C LYS A 388 -22.13 -2.26 -34.50
N GLN A 389 -23.12 -2.71 -35.28
CA GLN A 389 -23.24 -2.31 -36.69
C GLN A 389 -23.29 -0.78 -36.89
N LYS A 390 -23.94 -0.05 -35.97
CA LYS A 390 -23.90 1.42 -35.83
C LYS A 390 -24.09 1.77 -34.33
N PRO A 391 -23.35 2.74 -33.74
CA PRO A 391 -22.40 3.69 -34.35
C PRO A 391 -21.03 3.06 -34.70
N ALA A 392 -20.06 3.87 -35.13
CA ALA A 392 -18.70 3.44 -35.53
C ALA A 392 -17.98 2.59 -34.48
N ASP A 393 -17.04 1.74 -34.93
CA ASP A 393 -16.37 0.73 -34.11
C ASP A 393 -15.68 1.36 -32.89
N TRP A 394 -14.88 2.42 -33.08
CA TRP A 394 -14.19 3.11 -31.98
C TRP A 394 -15.14 3.76 -30.99
N GLN A 395 -16.33 4.21 -31.42
CA GLN A 395 -17.32 4.79 -30.51
C GLN A 395 -17.80 3.75 -29.51
N VAL A 396 -18.11 2.53 -29.99
CA VAL A 396 -18.59 1.43 -29.15
C VAL A 396 -17.49 0.95 -28.22
N LEU A 397 -16.31 0.67 -28.79
CA LEU A 397 -15.15 0.15 -28.07
C LEU A 397 -14.70 1.08 -26.95
N LEU A 398 -14.58 2.39 -27.22
CA LEU A 398 -14.20 3.38 -26.20
C LEU A 398 -15.32 3.66 -25.18
N SER A 399 -16.59 3.46 -25.54
CA SER A 399 -17.69 3.59 -24.57
C SER A 399 -17.64 2.46 -23.54
N SER A 400 -17.34 1.24 -24.00
CA SER A 400 -17.09 0.09 -23.13
C SER A 400 -15.85 0.31 -22.26
N LEU A 401 -14.74 0.78 -22.84
CA LEU A 401 -13.51 1.08 -22.10
C LEU A 401 -13.70 2.21 -21.07
N ALA A 402 -14.47 3.25 -21.41
CA ALA A 402 -14.85 4.33 -20.52
C ALA A 402 -15.67 3.83 -19.32
N THR A 403 -16.63 2.94 -19.57
CA THR A 403 -17.44 2.31 -18.51
C THR A 403 -16.57 1.48 -17.58
N LEU A 404 -15.68 0.64 -18.14
CA LEU A 404 -14.71 -0.13 -17.37
C LEU A 404 -13.79 0.77 -16.53
N TYR A 405 -13.29 1.86 -17.11
CA TYR A 405 -12.45 2.83 -16.41
C TYR A 405 -13.15 3.44 -15.20
N VAL A 406 -14.37 3.95 -15.35
CA VAL A 406 -15.09 4.60 -14.25
C VAL A 406 -15.58 3.60 -13.19
N GLN A 407 -15.62 2.31 -13.56
CA GLN A 407 -15.88 1.18 -12.66
C GLN A 407 -14.61 0.60 -12.06
N GLY A 408 -13.44 1.21 -12.23
CA GLY A 408 -12.24 0.79 -11.54
C GLY A 408 -11.45 -0.33 -12.20
N ALA A 409 -11.78 -0.73 -13.44
CA ALA A 409 -10.94 -1.64 -14.20
C ALA A 409 -9.55 -1.04 -14.44
N GLU A 410 -8.53 -1.89 -14.41
CA GLU A 410 -7.13 -1.50 -14.64
C GLU A 410 -6.86 -1.47 -16.15
N ILE A 411 -6.54 -0.28 -16.67
CA ILE A 411 -6.25 -0.06 -18.08
C ILE A 411 -4.76 0.28 -18.22
N ASN A 412 -4.09 -0.41 -19.13
CA ASN A 412 -2.72 -0.09 -19.53
C ASN A 412 -2.73 1.03 -20.57
N TRP A 413 -2.83 2.28 -20.11
CA TRP A 413 -2.86 3.47 -20.97
C TRP A 413 -1.59 3.64 -21.81
N SER A 414 -0.46 3.11 -21.37
CA SER A 414 0.77 3.13 -22.16
C SER A 414 0.67 2.23 -23.39
N VAL A 415 0.17 1.00 -23.25
CA VAL A 415 -0.04 0.09 -24.38
C VAL A 415 -1.18 0.59 -25.28
N TYR A 416 -2.23 1.16 -24.70
CA TYR A 416 -3.35 1.75 -25.46
C TYR A 416 -2.91 2.80 -26.51
N ASP A 417 -1.83 3.55 -26.25
CA ASP A 417 -1.31 4.59 -27.14
C ASP A 417 0.01 4.21 -27.85
N ASN A 418 0.59 3.03 -27.56
CA ASN A 418 1.94 2.64 -28.00
C ASN A 418 2.12 2.60 -29.53
N ASP A 419 1.07 2.22 -30.26
CA ASP A 419 1.11 2.07 -31.71
C ASP A 419 1.01 3.40 -32.47
N TYR A 420 0.84 4.52 -31.76
CA TYR A 420 0.62 5.83 -32.35
C TYR A 420 1.72 6.82 -31.94
N PRO A 421 2.08 7.77 -32.81
CA PRO A 421 3.00 8.84 -32.42
C PRO A 421 2.33 9.74 -31.38
N ARG A 422 2.88 9.78 -30.16
CA ARG A 422 2.39 10.61 -29.05
C ARG A 422 3.51 11.42 -28.42
N SER A 423 3.19 12.65 -28.03
CA SER A 423 4.08 13.55 -27.29
C SER A 423 3.41 14.01 -25.99
N ARG A 424 4.17 14.06 -24.90
CA ARG A 424 3.67 14.61 -23.63
C ARG A 424 3.64 16.13 -23.67
N LEU A 425 2.54 16.71 -23.19
CA LEU A 425 2.38 18.16 -23.06
C LEU A 425 2.82 18.63 -21.66
N PRO A 426 3.73 19.61 -21.54
CA PRO A 426 4.26 20.05 -20.24
C PRO A 426 3.26 20.87 -19.42
N SER A 427 2.25 21.47 -20.05
CA SER A 427 1.40 22.54 -19.52
C SER A 427 -0.05 22.14 -19.20
N LEU A 428 -0.41 20.84 -19.27
CA LEU A 428 -1.78 20.44 -18.95
C LEU A 428 -2.18 20.81 -17.51
N PRO A 429 -3.45 21.17 -17.25
CA PRO A 429 -3.92 21.54 -15.92
C PRO A 429 -3.55 20.55 -14.81
N THR A 430 -3.25 21.10 -13.64
CA THR A 430 -2.95 20.37 -12.41
C THR A 430 -4.19 20.25 -11.52
N TYR A 431 -4.10 19.40 -10.49
CA TYR A 431 -5.19 19.08 -9.57
C TYR A 431 -5.77 20.34 -8.85
N PRO A 432 -7.10 20.52 -8.80
CA PRO A 432 -7.75 21.64 -8.11
C PRO A 432 -8.07 21.31 -6.66
N PHE A 433 -7.15 21.66 -5.75
CA PHE A 433 -7.40 21.56 -4.32
C PHE A 433 -8.67 22.30 -3.90
N GLN A 434 -9.58 21.59 -3.24
CA GLN A 434 -10.82 22.14 -2.66
C GLN A 434 -10.48 22.71 -1.28
N ARG A 435 -9.84 23.88 -1.28
CA ARG A 435 -9.35 24.51 -0.06
C ARG A 435 -10.53 24.90 0.83
N GLN A 436 -10.42 24.61 2.12
CA GLN A 436 -11.36 25.05 3.15
C GLN A 436 -10.59 25.87 4.17
N HIS A 437 -11.24 26.91 4.68
CA HIS A 437 -10.66 27.83 5.66
C HIS A 437 -10.83 27.21 7.04
N TYR A 438 -9.74 26.71 7.61
CA TYR A 438 -9.73 26.13 8.94
C TYR A 438 -9.08 27.12 9.91
N TRP A 439 -9.89 27.97 10.54
CA TRP A 439 -9.48 28.95 11.56
C TRP A 439 -10.15 28.64 12.91
N ILE A 440 -9.50 29.04 14.01
CA ILE A 440 -10.00 28.91 15.38
C ILE A 440 -10.59 30.27 15.79
N ASN A 441 -11.90 30.35 16.05
CA ASN A 441 -12.52 31.55 16.62
C ASN A 441 -12.53 31.44 18.16
N GLN A 442 -12.00 32.45 18.86
CA GLN A 442 -12.06 32.57 20.32
C GLN A 442 -13.45 33.07 20.78
N GLU A 443 -14.11 32.34 21.69
CA GLU A 443 -15.22 32.87 22.49
C GLU A 443 -14.66 33.65 23.68
N GLU A 444 -15.09 34.91 23.82
CA GLU A 444 -14.65 35.83 24.88
C GLU A 444 -15.23 35.46 26.25
N SER A 445 -14.36 35.19 27.23
CA SER A 445 -14.68 35.07 28.65
C SER A 445 -14.21 36.33 29.39
N VAL A 446 -15.15 37.00 30.05
CA VAL A 446 -15.04 38.30 30.72
C VAL A 446 -14.62 38.14 32.19
N MET A 447 -13.68 38.96 32.70
CA MET A 447 -13.62 39.61 34.06
C MET A 447 -12.20 40.21 34.33
N PRO A 448 -11.99 41.16 35.27
CA PRO A 448 -12.34 42.58 35.25
C PRO A 448 -11.13 43.55 35.32
N LYS A 449 -11.35 44.79 34.86
CA LYS A 449 -10.41 45.94 34.79
C LYS A 449 -9.86 46.41 36.15
N GLN A 450 -8.58 46.81 36.18
CA GLN A 450 -8.14 48.07 36.80
C GLN A 450 -7.06 48.78 35.95
N THR A 451 -7.46 49.97 35.49
CA THR A 451 -6.78 51.00 34.71
C THR A 451 -5.74 51.78 35.53
N PHE A 452 -4.70 52.33 34.90
CA PHE A 452 -4.54 53.79 34.71
C PHE A 452 -3.48 54.13 33.64
N GLU A 453 -3.80 55.17 32.88
CA GLU A 453 -3.25 55.64 31.61
C GLU A 453 -1.94 56.43 31.77
N THR A 454 -1.07 56.45 30.76
CA THR A 454 -0.92 57.63 29.88
C THR A 454 -0.04 57.37 28.64
N ASN A 455 -0.54 57.89 27.53
CA ASN A 455 -0.03 57.90 26.16
C ASN A 455 1.45 58.32 26.01
N THR A 456 2.18 57.64 25.11
CA THR A 456 2.38 58.14 23.73
C THR A 456 2.88 57.03 22.79
N GLN A 457 2.27 57.01 21.60
CA GLN A 457 2.51 56.07 20.50
C GLN A 457 3.92 56.18 19.92
N THR A 458 4.54 55.04 19.56
CA THR A 458 5.08 54.80 18.21
C THR A 458 5.33 53.29 18.00
N HIS A 459 4.88 52.79 16.85
CA HIS A 459 4.79 51.41 16.36
C HIS A 459 6.05 50.51 16.50
N LYS A 460 5.85 49.22 16.82
CA LYS A 460 6.84 48.13 16.68
C LYS A 460 6.23 46.82 16.15
N GLU A 461 7.00 46.15 15.28
CA GLU A 461 6.64 44.97 14.48
C GLU A 461 6.72 43.64 15.28
N ILE A 462 5.84 42.69 14.93
CA ILE A 462 5.62 41.37 15.54
C ILE A 462 6.55 40.33 14.87
N PRO A 463 7.18 39.36 15.60
CA PRO A 463 8.04 38.33 15.00
C PRO A 463 7.28 37.51 13.97
N SER A 464 7.91 37.22 12.83
CA SER A 464 7.24 36.50 11.77
C SER A 464 6.90 35.08 12.23
N ARG A 465 5.73 34.61 11.84
CA ARG A 465 5.23 33.28 12.14
C ARG A 465 6.22 32.17 11.72
N LYS A 466 6.94 32.38 10.62
CA LYS A 466 8.01 31.51 10.12
C LYS A 466 9.09 31.21 11.16
N ASP A 467 9.53 32.23 11.91
CA ASP A 467 10.62 32.10 12.88
C ASP A 467 10.19 31.23 14.08
N THR A 468 8.91 31.32 14.45
CA THR A 468 8.32 30.48 15.50
C THR A 468 8.25 29.03 15.07
N ILE A 469 7.79 28.77 13.84
CA ILE A 469 7.72 27.42 13.25
C ILE A 469 9.11 26.79 13.14
N LEU A 470 10.11 27.57 12.71
CA LEU A 470 11.48 27.09 12.59
C LEU A 470 12.05 26.63 13.94
N SER A 471 11.77 27.37 15.01
CA SER A 471 12.20 26.99 16.36
C SER A 471 11.62 25.66 16.84
N THR A 472 10.36 25.37 16.47
CA THR A 472 9.65 24.13 16.78
C THR A 472 10.15 22.94 15.97
N VAL A 473 10.31 23.09 14.64
CA VAL A 473 10.89 22.05 13.77
C VAL A 473 12.29 21.67 14.26
N ARG A 474 13.06 22.65 14.71
CA ARG A 474 14.41 22.47 15.25
C ARG A 474 14.41 21.67 16.57
N HIS A 475 13.43 21.87 17.45
CA HIS A 475 13.29 21.07 18.67
C HIS A 475 12.92 19.61 18.39
N LEU A 476 11.94 19.36 17.50
CA LEU A 476 11.50 18.00 17.14
C LEU A 476 12.64 17.18 16.50
N LEU A 477 13.42 17.81 15.61
CA LEU A 477 14.58 17.16 14.99
C LEU A 477 15.70 16.89 16.00
N ALA A 478 15.93 17.80 16.95
CA ALA A 478 16.94 17.64 17.99
C ALA A 478 16.63 16.47 18.92
N GLU A 479 15.35 16.25 19.25
CA GLU A 479 14.91 15.13 20.08
C GLU A 479 15.12 13.78 19.37
N LEU A 480 14.76 13.69 18.08
CA LEU A 480 14.95 12.47 17.29
C LEU A 480 16.43 12.15 16.99
N LEU A 481 17.25 13.18 16.82
CA LEU A 481 18.69 13.05 16.61
C LEU A 481 19.49 12.98 17.92
N GLN A 482 18.83 13.17 19.07
CA GLN A 482 19.43 13.14 20.42
C GLN A 482 20.61 14.13 20.57
N ILE A 483 20.45 15.35 20.03
CA ILE A 483 21.41 16.47 20.14
C ILE A 483 20.71 17.72 20.67
N ALA A 484 21.46 18.76 21.06
CA ALA A 484 20.85 20.00 21.53
C ALA A 484 20.18 20.75 20.36
N PRO A 485 19.03 21.42 20.56
CA PRO A 485 18.40 22.23 19.50
C PRO A 485 19.37 23.23 18.87
N ALA A 486 20.25 23.84 19.65
CA ALA A 486 21.28 24.77 19.18
C ALA A 486 22.30 24.16 18.19
N GLU A 487 22.43 22.84 18.12
CA GLU A 487 23.36 22.13 17.23
C GLU A 487 22.73 21.75 15.88
N ILE A 488 21.41 21.88 15.72
CA ILE A 488 20.72 21.67 14.45
C ILE A 488 21.00 22.85 13.50
N ASP A 489 21.69 22.57 12.40
CA ASP A 489 21.90 23.54 11.32
C ASP A 489 20.63 23.68 10.46
N ILE A 490 19.95 24.81 10.56
CA ILE A 490 18.67 25.02 9.88
C ILE A 490 18.76 24.99 8.34
N THR A 491 19.95 25.16 7.77
CA THR A 491 20.18 25.21 6.32
C THR A 491 20.74 23.90 5.75
N MET A 492 21.21 23.00 6.60
CA MET A 492 21.73 21.71 6.19
C MET A 492 20.56 20.75 5.89
N PRO A 493 20.66 19.87 4.88
CA PRO A 493 19.61 18.90 4.67
C PRO A 493 19.50 17.86 5.80
N LEU A 494 18.30 17.42 6.18
CA LEU A 494 18.03 16.46 7.28
C LEU A 494 18.83 15.17 7.14
N VAL A 495 18.87 14.69 5.91
CA VAL A 495 19.58 13.50 5.44
C VAL A 495 21.11 13.67 5.59
N GLU A 496 21.57 14.92 5.58
CA GLU A 496 22.95 15.34 5.81
C GLU A 496 23.25 15.65 7.28
N MET A 497 22.27 15.52 8.19
CA MET A 497 22.47 15.60 9.65
C MET A 497 22.64 14.23 10.31
N GLY A 498 22.61 13.15 9.54
CA GLY A 498 22.72 11.77 10.04
C GLY A 498 21.38 11.09 10.31
N ALA A 499 20.26 11.70 9.89
CA ALA A 499 18.94 11.08 9.98
C ALA A 499 18.83 9.93 8.95
N ASP A 500 18.62 8.70 9.41
CA ASP A 500 18.35 7.55 8.53
C ASP A 500 16.91 7.58 7.99
N SER A 501 16.58 6.69 7.04
CA SER A 501 15.24 6.69 6.41
C SER A 501 14.08 6.48 7.40
N LEU A 502 14.32 5.86 8.56
CA LEU A 502 13.31 5.70 9.61
C LEU A 502 13.21 6.95 10.47
N VAL A 503 14.34 7.54 10.88
CA VAL A 503 14.38 8.80 11.64
C VAL A 503 13.75 9.93 10.83
N ILE A 504 14.00 9.98 9.52
CA ILE A 504 13.35 10.94 8.62
C ILE A 504 11.85 10.68 8.57
N ALA A 505 11.41 9.44 8.36
CA ALA A 505 9.99 9.10 8.36
C ALA A 505 9.30 9.46 9.69
N GLN A 506 9.96 9.24 10.82
CA GLN A 506 9.48 9.60 12.16
C GLN A 506 9.44 11.11 12.38
N ALA A 507 10.49 11.84 11.99
CA ALA A 507 10.56 13.30 12.08
C ALA A 507 9.46 13.95 11.25
N ILE A 508 9.29 13.48 10.02
CA ILE A 508 8.20 13.89 9.15
C ILE A 508 6.89 13.68 9.88
N ARG A 509 6.63 12.47 10.40
CA ARG A 509 5.34 12.15 11.02
C ARG A 509 5.08 12.94 12.31
N GLN A 510 6.10 13.21 13.11
CA GLN A 510 5.98 14.12 14.26
C GLN A 510 5.67 15.55 13.82
N ILE A 511 6.29 16.03 12.74
CA ILE A 511 6.00 17.35 12.16
C ILE A 511 4.59 17.37 11.53
N GLU A 512 4.17 16.31 10.84
CA GLU A 512 2.81 16.11 10.31
C GLU A 512 1.77 16.17 11.42
N ASN A 513 2.04 15.49 12.53
CA ASN A 513 1.15 15.46 13.70
C ASN A 513 1.13 16.81 14.43
N HIS A 514 2.28 17.47 14.62
CA HIS A 514 2.38 18.74 15.35
C HIS A 514 1.75 19.90 14.59
N PHE A 515 1.90 19.94 13.25
CA PHE A 515 1.40 21.03 12.41
C PHE A 515 0.15 20.68 11.59
N GLY A 516 -0.33 19.43 11.65
CA GLY A 516 -1.52 18.96 10.93
C GLY A 516 -1.34 18.87 9.40
N LEU A 517 -0.12 18.67 8.93
CA LEU A 517 0.25 18.63 7.51
C LEU A 517 0.60 17.20 7.08
N THR A 518 0.68 16.93 5.77
CA THR A 518 1.21 15.65 5.24
C THR A 518 2.23 15.91 4.15
N PHE A 519 3.37 15.24 4.20
CA PHE A 519 4.49 15.40 3.28
C PHE A 519 4.75 14.08 2.55
N THR A 520 5.02 14.13 1.24
CA THR A 520 5.44 12.94 0.48
C THR A 520 6.95 12.68 0.65
N ILE A 521 7.39 11.41 0.65
CA ILE A 521 8.83 11.06 0.72
C ILE A 521 9.65 11.86 -0.29
N ARG A 522 9.11 12.06 -1.49
CA ARG A 522 9.75 12.87 -2.52
C ARG A 522 9.92 14.34 -2.12
N GLN A 523 8.87 14.97 -1.55
CA GLN A 523 8.94 16.33 -0.99
C GLN A 523 10.09 16.47 0.00
N ILE A 524 10.25 15.51 0.92
CA ILE A 524 11.23 15.64 2.00
C ILE A 524 12.66 15.39 1.53
N PHE A 525 12.87 14.49 0.57
CA PHE A 525 14.22 14.23 0.05
C PHE A 525 14.66 15.24 -1.03
N GLU A 526 13.73 15.96 -1.67
CA GLU A 526 14.02 16.82 -2.82
C GLU A 526 13.76 18.33 -2.58
N GLU A 527 12.65 18.71 -1.95
CA GLU A 527 12.17 20.11 -1.89
C GLU A 527 12.18 20.72 -0.48
N LEU A 528 11.86 19.91 0.54
CA LEU A 528 11.75 20.27 1.96
C LEU A 528 12.85 19.59 2.76
N ASN A 529 14.05 19.56 2.19
CA ASN A 529 15.11 18.73 2.71
C ASN A 529 15.90 19.38 3.84
N THR A 530 15.70 20.65 4.19
CA THR A 530 16.33 21.36 5.33
C THR A 530 15.29 21.81 6.36
N PRO A 531 15.65 22.00 7.65
CA PRO A 531 14.72 22.53 8.66
C PRO A 531 14.12 23.90 8.28
N GLU A 532 14.89 24.77 7.63
CA GLU A 532 14.41 26.06 7.13
C GLU A 532 13.42 25.91 5.95
N ALA A 533 13.69 25.00 5.02
CA ALA A 533 12.78 24.72 3.91
C ALA A 533 11.46 24.12 4.43
N LEU A 534 11.55 23.22 5.41
CA LEU A 534 10.40 22.69 6.16
C LEU A 534 9.63 23.80 6.85
N ALA A 535 10.29 24.65 7.65
CA ALA A 535 9.63 25.72 8.38
C ALA A 535 8.99 26.76 7.46
N THR A 536 9.66 27.10 6.35
CA THR A 536 9.12 28.00 5.32
C THR A 536 7.88 27.40 4.67
N TYR A 537 7.92 26.10 4.34
CA TYR A 537 6.78 25.42 3.75
C TYR A 537 5.62 25.28 4.75
N ILE A 538 5.92 24.95 6.00
CA ILE A 538 4.93 24.88 7.08
C ILE A 538 4.29 26.26 7.30
N ASP A 539 5.09 27.33 7.32
CA ASP A 539 4.58 28.72 7.42
C ASP A 539 3.66 29.11 6.25
N GLN A 540 4.02 28.70 5.03
CA GLN A 540 3.22 28.93 3.82
C GLN A 540 1.95 28.07 3.74
N GLN A 541 1.94 26.89 4.35
CA GLN A 541 0.78 26.00 4.38
C GLN A 541 -0.13 26.26 5.59
N LEU A 542 0.39 26.90 6.63
CA LEU A 542 -0.40 27.29 7.78
C LEU A 542 -1.18 28.59 7.49
N PRO A 543 -2.43 28.74 7.98
CA PRO A 543 -3.33 29.85 7.66
C PRO A 543 -3.02 31.26 8.28
N GLU A 544 -2.95 32.39 7.53
CA GLU A 544 -2.62 33.78 8.01
C GLU A 544 -3.64 34.43 9.00
N GLU A 545 -3.30 34.70 10.27
CA GLU A 545 -4.24 35.35 11.21
C GLU A 545 -4.86 36.69 10.69
N VAL A 546 -6.19 36.70 10.48
CA VAL A 546 -6.97 37.92 10.21
C VAL A 546 -7.62 38.39 11.51
N ALA A 547 -7.28 39.62 11.91
CA ALA A 547 -7.86 40.35 13.03
C ALA A 547 -9.35 40.67 12.83
N LEU A 548 -10.16 40.43 13.86
CA LEU A 548 -11.58 40.81 13.93
C LEU A 548 -11.73 42.09 14.78
N THR A 549 -12.50 43.06 14.28
CA THR A 549 -12.93 44.26 15.01
C THR A 549 -14.34 44.12 15.60
N ASP A 550 -14.45 44.62 16.83
CA ASP A 550 -15.57 44.73 17.77
C ASP A 550 -16.97 45.10 17.23
N SER A 551 -18.00 44.56 17.89
CA SER A 551 -19.03 45.39 18.56
C SER A 551 -19.95 44.56 19.49
N ALA A 552 -20.17 45.13 20.68
CA ALA A 552 -20.80 44.55 21.87
C ALA A 552 -22.34 44.79 21.96
N PRO A 553 -23.05 44.19 22.95
CA PRO A 553 -24.52 44.01 22.97
C PRO A 553 -25.27 44.87 24.02
N ALA A 554 -26.62 44.87 23.94
CA ALA A 554 -27.53 45.28 25.02
C ALA A 554 -28.86 44.46 24.98
N GLN A 555 -29.34 44.04 26.17
CA GLN A 555 -30.63 43.36 26.47
C GLN A 555 -31.78 44.39 26.71
N PRO A 556 -32.97 44.11 27.32
CA PRO A 556 -33.78 42.91 27.68
C PRO A 556 -35.31 43.09 27.31
N PRO A 557 -36.35 42.80 28.14
CA PRO A 557 -37.08 41.54 28.47
C PRO A 557 -38.61 41.55 28.13
N LEU A 558 -39.36 40.45 28.40
CA LEU A 558 -40.62 40.37 29.20
C LEU A 558 -41.53 39.15 28.90
N THR A 559 -42.30 38.79 29.94
CA THR A 559 -43.15 37.63 30.23
C THR A 559 -44.63 37.75 29.80
N HIS A 560 -45.39 36.63 29.97
CA HIS A 560 -46.86 36.42 30.11
C HIS A 560 -47.59 35.77 28.89
N ILE A 561 -48.68 34.99 28.94
CA ILE A 561 -49.52 34.22 29.92
C ILE A 561 -50.53 33.39 29.06
N VAL A 562 -50.93 32.18 29.51
CA VAL A 562 -52.28 31.48 29.55
C VAL A 562 -53.27 31.69 28.37
N ALA A 563 -53.97 30.71 27.76
CA ALA A 563 -55.01 29.78 28.26
C ALA A 563 -55.44 28.78 27.14
N ASP A 564 -55.60 27.50 27.43
CA ASP A 564 -56.86 26.71 27.55
C ASP A 564 -57.90 26.72 26.42
N SER A 565 -58.24 25.52 25.92
CA SER A 565 -59.60 25.02 25.65
C SER A 565 -59.61 23.52 25.24
N ASN A 566 -60.01 22.66 26.18
CA ASN A 566 -60.97 21.54 26.10
C ASN A 566 -61.70 21.36 24.73
N ASN A 567 -62.12 20.18 24.24
CA ASN A 567 -62.64 18.95 24.86
C ASN A 567 -62.91 17.93 23.71
N LEU A 568 -62.65 16.61 23.87
CA LEU A 568 -63.63 15.52 24.11
C LEU A 568 -64.55 15.19 22.91
N LEU A 569 -65.04 13.97 22.60
CA LEU A 569 -65.21 12.64 23.23
C LEU A 569 -65.65 11.71 22.06
N SER A 570 -65.54 10.37 22.07
CA SER A 570 -66.28 9.42 22.91
C SER A 570 -65.90 8.00 22.39
N SER A 571 -65.41 7.10 23.25
CA SER A 571 -66.12 5.98 23.94
C SER A 571 -66.36 4.76 23.05
N GLY A 572 -66.17 3.50 23.46
CA GLY A 572 -65.92 2.81 24.75
C GLY A 572 -66.01 1.30 24.44
N ALA A 573 -65.92 0.29 25.32
CA ALA A 573 -65.66 0.06 26.74
C ALA A 573 -65.53 -1.50 26.86
N GLN A 574 -64.57 -2.07 27.64
CA GLN A 574 -64.75 -2.79 28.94
C GLN A 574 -65.66 -4.05 28.91
N GLU A 575 -65.49 -5.18 29.64
CA GLU A 575 -64.69 -5.56 30.82
C GLU A 575 -64.91 -7.06 31.23
N LEU A 576 -64.03 -7.60 32.11
CA LEU A 576 -64.24 -8.58 33.24
C LEU A 576 -64.81 -10.01 32.96
N ALA A 577 -64.53 -11.13 33.68
CA ALA A 577 -63.57 -11.56 34.71
C ALA A 577 -63.78 -13.08 35.05
N LYS A 578 -62.72 -13.73 35.56
CA LYS A 578 -62.65 -14.84 36.57
C LYS A 578 -62.94 -16.35 36.24
N THR A 579 -62.13 -17.16 36.95
CA THR A 579 -62.21 -18.56 37.48
C THR A 579 -61.56 -19.76 36.74
N ALA A 580 -60.87 -20.61 37.53
CA ALA A 580 -60.35 -21.97 37.29
C ALA A 580 -61.04 -22.94 38.31
N PRO A 581 -61.00 -24.31 38.26
CA PRO A 581 -59.97 -25.19 37.69
C PRO A 581 -60.40 -26.54 37.00
N ASP A 582 -59.40 -27.21 36.43
CA ASP A 582 -59.13 -28.66 36.21
C ASP A 582 -60.20 -29.68 35.77
N THR A 583 -59.93 -30.36 34.64
CA THR A 583 -59.66 -31.82 34.62
C THR A 583 -58.60 -32.20 33.56
N VAL A 584 -57.78 -33.20 33.89
CA VAL A 584 -56.53 -33.59 33.19
C VAL A 584 -56.75 -34.41 31.91
N LEU A 585 -57.94 -34.96 31.70
CA LEU A 585 -58.23 -35.80 30.52
C LEU A 585 -58.67 -34.98 29.29
N GLU A 586 -59.12 -33.75 29.50
CA GLU A 586 -59.47 -32.81 28.42
C GLU A 586 -58.22 -32.08 27.89
N ARG A 587 -57.21 -31.83 28.75
CA ARG A 587 -55.94 -31.18 28.36
C ARG A 587 -55.13 -31.95 27.31
N ILE A 588 -55.19 -33.29 27.30
CA ILE A 588 -54.36 -34.11 26.41
C ILE A 588 -54.97 -34.24 25.00
N LEU A 589 -56.30 -34.27 24.88
CA LEU A 589 -57.00 -34.32 23.59
C LEU A 589 -57.07 -32.95 22.90
N THR A 590 -57.12 -31.85 23.66
CA THR A 590 -57.07 -30.49 23.08
C THR A 590 -55.65 -30.08 22.65
N GLN A 591 -54.60 -30.51 23.35
CA GLN A 591 -53.21 -30.18 22.98
C GLN A 591 -52.75 -30.82 21.65
N GLN A 592 -53.26 -31.99 21.28
CA GLN A 592 -52.90 -32.63 20.00
C GLN A 592 -53.62 -32.01 18.79
N ILE A 593 -54.84 -31.49 18.96
CA ILE A 593 -55.60 -30.84 17.88
C ILE A 593 -55.24 -29.34 17.77
N GLN A 594 -54.84 -28.68 18.86
CA GLN A 594 -54.31 -27.31 18.83
C GLN A 594 -52.88 -27.21 18.26
N ALA A 595 -52.01 -28.22 18.46
CA ALA A 595 -50.67 -28.21 17.87
C ALA A 595 -50.67 -28.33 16.33
N MET A 596 -51.63 -29.04 15.72
CA MET A 596 -51.74 -29.16 14.26
C MET A 596 -52.53 -28.02 13.58
N SER A 597 -53.42 -27.32 14.31
CA SER A 597 -54.16 -26.17 13.79
C SER A 597 -53.42 -24.83 13.98
N GLN A 598 -52.56 -24.69 15.01
CA GLN A 598 -51.70 -23.53 15.21
C GLN A 598 -50.56 -23.42 14.18
N GLN A 599 -50.10 -24.55 13.62
CA GLN A 599 -49.04 -24.53 12.58
C GLN A 599 -49.59 -24.12 11.19
N THR A 600 -50.89 -24.29 10.94
CA THR A 600 -51.54 -23.95 9.65
C THR A 600 -52.23 -22.56 9.66
N GLN A 601 -52.56 -22.02 10.83
CA GLN A 601 -53.05 -20.64 10.97
C GLN A 601 -51.93 -19.59 11.14
N ALA A 602 -50.75 -19.96 11.63
CA ALA A 602 -49.59 -19.05 11.69
C ALA A 602 -48.99 -18.72 10.30
N VAL A 603 -49.08 -19.62 9.32
CA VAL A 603 -48.59 -19.37 7.95
C VAL A 603 -49.59 -18.56 7.11
N SER A 604 -50.90 -18.73 7.34
CA SER A 604 -51.94 -18.00 6.59
C SER A 604 -52.19 -16.57 7.12
N GLN A 605 -52.02 -16.32 8.42
CA GLN A 605 -52.11 -14.96 8.99
C GLN A 605 -50.85 -14.10 8.74
N GLN A 606 -49.65 -14.70 8.60
CA GLN A 606 -48.43 -13.95 8.22
C GLN A 606 -48.43 -13.53 6.73
N THR A 607 -49.13 -14.28 5.86
CA THR A 607 -49.22 -13.97 4.42
C THR A 607 -50.28 -12.90 4.12
N GLN A 608 -51.34 -12.79 4.92
CA GLN A 608 -52.35 -11.72 4.79
C GLN A 608 -51.91 -10.37 5.39
N ALA A 609 -51.08 -10.35 6.44
CA ALA A 609 -50.54 -9.10 7.00
C ALA A 609 -49.47 -8.44 6.10
N VAL A 610 -48.63 -9.23 5.41
CA VAL A 610 -47.62 -8.70 4.47
C VAL A 610 -48.25 -8.21 3.16
N SER A 611 -49.29 -8.88 2.66
CA SER A 611 -49.99 -8.44 1.44
C SER A 611 -50.82 -7.17 1.66
N GLN A 612 -51.43 -6.98 2.84
CA GLN A 612 -52.11 -5.73 3.20
C GLN A 612 -51.13 -4.56 3.46
N GLN A 613 -49.95 -4.81 4.04
CA GLN A 613 -48.89 -3.78 4.16
C GLN A 613 -48.30 -3.39 2.79
N THR A 614 -48.14 -4.34 1.87
CA THR A 614 -47.57 -4.05 0.54
C THR A 614 -48.54 -3.26 -0.35
N GLN A 615 -49.85 -3.50 -0.25
CA GLN A 615 -50.87 -2.70 -0.94
C GLN A 615 -51.02 -1.29 -0.32
N ALA A 616 -50.93 -1.15 1.01
CA ALA A 616 -50.95 0.17 1.65
C ALA A 616 -49.70 1.00 1.28
N VAL A 617 -48.51 0.40 1.25
CA VAL A 617 -47.26 1.07 0.83
C VAL A 617 -47.27 1.38 -0.67
N SER A 618 -47.81 0.51 -1.53
CA SER A 618 -47.90 0.80 -2.97
C SER A 618 -48.91 1.91 -3.27
N GLN A 619 -50.06 1.92 -2.59
CA GLN A 619 -51.06 3.00 -2.71
C GLN A 619 -50.53 4.32 -2.14
N GLN A 620 -49.76 4.28 -1.04
CA GLN A 620 -49.12 5.47 -0.48
C GLN A 620 -47.98 6.00 -1.37
N THR A 621 -47.24 5.11 -2.05
CA THR A 621 -46.17 5.49 -2.98
C THR A 621 -46.73 6.01 -4.32
N GLN A 622 -47.86 5.48 -4.79
CA GLN A 622 -48.60 6.02 -5.94
C GLN A 622 -49.29 7.35 -5.62
N ALA A 623 -49.90 7.48 -4.43
CA ALA A 623 -50.46 8.76 -3.98
C ALA A 623 -49.36 9.81 -3.79
N MET A 624 -48.18 9.43 -3.27
CA MET A 624 -47.04 10.33 -3.11
C MET A 624 -46.39 10.69 -4.46
N SER A 625 -46.36 9.78 -5.45
CA SER A 625 -45.87 10.11 -6.80
C SER A 625 -46.86 10.93 -7.61
N GLN A 626 -48.18 10.75 -7.42
CA GLN A 626 -49.23 11.61 -7.97
C GLN A 626 -49.24 13.00 -7.32
N LEU A 627 -49.01 13.10 -6.01
CA LEU A 627 -48.83 14.39 -5.34
C LEU A 627 -47.53 15.08 -5.78
N MET A 628 -46.43 14.33 -6.01
CA MET A 628 -45.17 14.88 -6.51
C MET A 628 -45.29 15.36 -7.96
N SER A 629 -46.04 14.65 -8.81
CA SER A 629 -46.28 15.06 -10.20
C SER A 629 -47.27 16.23 -10.30
N GLN A 630 -48.32 16.26 -9.47
CA GLN A 630 -49.20 17.43 -9.35
C GLN A 630 -48.49 18.65 -8.73
N GLN A 631 -47.53 18.45 -7.81
CA GLN A 631 -46.67 19.54 -7.31
C GLN A 631 -45.66 20.02 -8.36
N LEU A 632 -45.13 19.13 -9.22
CA LEU A 632 -44.23 19.50 -10.32
C LEU A 632 -44.95 20.25 -11.46
N ASP A 633 -46.24 19.98 -11.69
CA ASP A 633 -47.05 20.72 -12.67
C ASP A 633 -47.51 22.09 -12.15
N VAL A 634 -47.70 22.25 -10.83
CA VAL A 634 -47.96 23.56 -10.19
C VAL A 634 -46.68 24.43 -10.14
N LEU A 635 -45.49 23.82 -10.01
CA LEU A 635 -44.20 24.54 -9.97
C LEU A 635 -43.64 24.92 -11.36
N ARG A 636 -44.29 24.49 -12.45
CA ARG A 636 -43.98 24.94 -13.83
C ARG A 636 -44.79 26.16 -14.27
N GLY A 637 -45.73 26.62 -13.46
CA GLY A 637 -46.52 27.82 -13.71
C GLY A 637 -46.12 28.99 -12.81
N THR A 638 -45.65 30.06 -13.44
CA THR A 638 -45.58 31.46 -12.96
C THR A 638 -44.42 31.90 -12.06
N GLN A 639 -43.72 32.92 -12.58
CA GLN A 639 -42.79 33.79 -11.87
C GLN A 639 -43.53 34.66 -10.84
N GLU A 640 -42.92 34.86 -9.66
CA GLU A 640 -42.43 36.14 -9.11
C GLU A 640 -42.40 36.11 -7.58
N GLY A 641 -41.34 36.69 -6.98
CA GLY A 641 -41.47 37.45 -5.73
C GLY A 641 -41.10 36.80 -4.39
N THR A 642 -39.83 37.04 -3.98
CA THR A 642 -39.39 37.44 -2.63
C THR A 642 -39.52 36.52 -1.40
N GLY A 643 -38.45 36.48 -0.60
CA GLY A 643 -38.56 36.36 0.88
C GLY A 643 -37.78 35.21 1.52
N LYS A 644 -36.54 35.50 1.95
CA LYS A 644 -35.73 34.67 2.86
C LYS A 644 -36.29 34.70 4.29
N GLU A 645 -35.72 33.78 5.09
CA GLU A 645 -35.65 33.74 6.56
C GLU A 645 -36.76 32.97 7.28
N GLN A 646 -36.44 31.81 7.84
CA GLN A 646 -36.37 31.64 9.30
C GLN A 646 -35.95 30.21 9.69
N TRP A 647 -34.93 30.18 10.56
CA TRP A 647 -34.68 29.15 11.59
C TRP A 647 -34.15 27.75 11.22
N LYS A 648 -32.81 27.70 11.22
CA LYS A 648 -32.05 26.79 12.08
C LYS A 648 -32.58 26.80 13.53
N LYS A 649 -32.81 25.62 14.10
CA LYS A 649 -32.51 25.16 15.47
C LYS A 649 -33.06 23.72 15.52
N SER A 650 -32.32 22.67 15.85
CA SER A 650 -31.56 22.45 17.07
C SER A 650 -30.93 21.05 17.06
N ARG A 651 -29.91 20.87 17.93
CA ARG A 651 -29.28 19.61 18.41
C ARG A 651 -27.95 19.19 17.77
N GLN A 652 -26.90 19.75 18.36
CA GLN A 652 -25.60 19.10 18.60
C GLN A 652 -25.77 17.92 19.56
N ILE A 653 -25.09 16.79 19.32
CA ILE A 653 -24.24 16.10 20.31
C ILE A 653 -23.01 15.53 19.56
N GLU A 654 -21.87 16.14 19.90
CA GLU A 654 -20.45 15.78 19.85
C GLU A 654 -19.97 14.57 19.02
N SER A 655 -19.28 14.91 17.93
CA SER A 655 -18.28 14.08 17.28
C SER A 655 -16.92 14.25 17.98
N ARG A 656 -16.35 13.13 18.48
CA ARG A 656 -14.89 13.01 18.67
C ARG A 656 -14.27 12.99 17.27
N LYS A 657 -13.50 14.02 16.92
CA LYS A 657 -12.80 14.19 15.63
C LYS A 657 -11.87 13.01 15.37
N LYS A 658 -12.11 12.29 14.27
CA LYS A 658 -11.11 11.44 13.60
C LYS A 658 -10.39 12.32 12.58
N VAL A 659 -9.07 12.40 12.72
CA VAL A 659 -8.15 13.17 11.87
C VAL A 659 -8.11 12.51 10.49
N GLU A 660 -8.57 13.22 9.45
CA GLU A 660 -8.36 12.87 8.04
C GLU A 660 -7.03 13.46 7.56
N THR A 661 -6.06 12.59 7.27
CA THR A 661 -4.82 12.93 6.56
C THR A 661 -5.11 13.18 5.08
N GLN A 662 -5.08 14.45 4.64
CA GLN A 662 -5.21 14.85 3.24
C GLN A 662 -3.84 15.07 2.56
N ASN A 663 -3.40 14.05 1.82
CA ASN A 663 -2.32 14.16 0.84
C ASN A 663 -2.68 15.08 -0.35
N SER A 664 -1.83 16.07 -0.64
CA SER A 664 -1.88 16.94 -1.82
C SER A 664 -0.78 16.62 -2.85
N PRO A 665 -1.05 16.49 -4.17
CA PRO A 665 -0.03 16.24 -5.20
C PRO A 665 0.78 17.47 -5.64
N LEU A 666 2.09 17.25 -5.79
CA LEU A 666 3.18 18.16 -6.19
C LEU A 666 3.28 18.47 -7.71
N PRO A 667 3.99 19.56 -8.10
CA PRO A 667 4.22 20.00 -9.49
C PRO A 667 5.38 19.24 -10.20
N PRO A 668 5.56 19.41 -11.54
CA PRO A 668 6.52 18.63 -12.33
C PRO A 668 7.95 19.19 -12.32
N TRP A 669 8.94 18.30 -12.22
CA TRP A 669 10.38 18.60 -12.14
C TRP A 669 11.09 18.67 -13.51
N ARG A 670 12.00 19.65 -13.65
CA ARG A 670 13.01 19.77 -14.73
C ARG A 670 14.33 19.13 -14.27
N VAL A 671 14.87 18.20 -15.06
CA VAL A 671 15.99 17.32 -14.69
C VAL A 671 17.39 17.96 -14.92
N ALA A 672 17.48 19.21 -15.37
CA ALA A 672 18.74 19.75 -15.88
C ALA A 672 19.62 20.56 -14.88
N GLU A 673 19.13 20.97 -13.70
CA GLU A 673 19.86 21.94 -12.84
C GLU A 673 20.21 21.46 -11.42
N ILE A 674 20.00 20.19 -11.08
CA ILE A 674 20.11 19.72 -9.69
C ILE A 674 21.30 18.77 -9.56
N ARG A 675 22.49 19.34 -9.71
CA ARG A 675 23.74 18.78 -9.15
C ARG A 675 24.07 19.60 -7.90
N ALA A 676 24.05 18.94 -6.73
CA ALA A 676 24.62 19.40 -5.46
C ALA A 676 24.61 20.92 -5.20
N LYS A 677 23.43 21.52 -4.97
CA LYS A 677 23.37 22.82 -4.28
C LYS A 677 23.70 22.58 -2.80
N GLY A 678 24.78 23.19 -2.29
CA GLY A 678 25.16 23.15 -0.87
C GLY A 678 26.55 22.60 -0.58
N LEU A 679 27.16 21.81 -1.48
CA LEU A 679 28.52 21.30 -1.28
C LEU A 679 29.57 22.36 -1.69
N THR A 680 30.62 22.48 -0.89
CA THR A 680 31.81 23.25 -1.28
C THR A 680 32.46 22.63 -2.52
N ARG A 681 33.25 23.42 -3.26
CA ARG A 681 34.00 22.91 -4.43
C ARG A 681 34.89 21.72 -4.09
N GLN A 682 35.45 21.70 -2.87
CA GLN A 682 36.27 20.61 -2.34
C GLN A 682 35.45 19.34 -2.12
N GLN A 683 34.31 19.46 -1.43
CA GLN A 683 33.37 18.35 -1.19
C GLN A 683 32.80 17.78 -2.50
N GLN A 684 32.45 18.66 -3.45
CA GLN A 684 31.94 18.25 -4.75
C GLN A 684 33.00 17.44 -5.53
N HIS A 685 34.24 17.92 -5.58
CA HIS A 685 35.32 17.22 -6.24
C HIS A 685 35.60 15.86 -5.61
N HIS A 686 35.58 15.77 -4.28
CA HIS A 686 35.75 14.52 -3.55
C HIS A 686 34.65 13.51 -3.86
N LEU A 687 33.38 13.95 -3.85
CA LEU A 687 32.24 13.11 -4.17
C LEU A 687 32.30 12.58 -5.62
N GLU A 688 32.61 13.44 -6.58
CA GLU A 688 32.77 13.05 -7.99
C GLU A 688 33.91 12.03 -8.18
N ALA A 689 35.03 12.22 -7.47
CA ALA A 689 36.14 11.28 -7.50
C ALA A 689 35.76 9.92 -6.89
N LEU A 690 35.02 9.92 -5.77
CA LEU A 690 34.50 8.68 -5.17
C LEU A 690 33.52 7.97 -6.11
N ILE A 691 32.59 8.70 -6.73
CA ILE A 691 31.64 8.14 -7.72
C ILE A 691 32.39 7.47 -8.86
N ALA A 692 33.40 8.15 -9.42
CA ALA A 692 34.19 7.61 -10.52
C ALA A 692 34.89 6.30 -10.11
N ARG A 693 35.61 6.29 -8.98
CA ARG A 693 36.33 5.09 -8.50
C ARG A 693 35.37 3.94 -8.19
N TYR A 694 34.31 4.22 -7.43
CA TYR A 694 33.35 3.20 -7.01
C TYR A 694 32.62 2.58 -8.21
N THR A 695 32.14 3.39 -9.14
CA THR A 695 31.44 2.88 -10.33
C THR A 695 32.38 2.17 -11.32
N GLN A 696 33.65 2.55 -11.37
CA GLN A 696 34.68 1.82 -12.10
C GLN A 696 35.05 0.49 -11.43
N LYS A 697 35.00 0.42 -10.10
CA LYS A 697 35.23 -0.80 -9.33
C LYS A 697 34.08 -1.79 -9.49
N THR A 698 32.83 -1.34 -9.52
CA THR A 698 31.62 -2.20 -9.50
C THR A 698 30.70 -2.05 -10.72
N PRO A 699 31.21 -2.04 -11.97
CA PRO A 699 30.42 -1.71 -13.14
C PRO A 699 29.34 -2.74 -13.44
N LYS A 700 29.59 -4.04 -13.26
CA LYS A 700 28.58 -5.09 -13.51
C LYS A 700 27.50 -5.07 -12.46
N SER A 701 27.83 -4.87 -11.17
CA SER A 701 26.81 -4.73 -10.11
C SER A 701 25.79 -3.63 -10.45
N LYS A 702 26.29 -2.48 -10.94
CA LYS A 702 25.46 -1.37 -11.42
C LYS A 702 24.65 -1.73 -12.67
N GLN A 703 25.27 -2.34 -13.67
CA GLN A 703 24.60 -2.76 -14.92
C GLN A 703 23.50 -3.78 -14.68
N LEU A 704 23.75 -4.82 -13.86
CA LEU A 704 22.75 -5.84 -13.52
C LEU A 704 21.57 -5.21 -12.79
N THR A 705 21.84 -4.33 -11.81
CA THR A 705 20.79 -3.59 -11.11
C THR A 705 19.95 -2.81 -12.10
N GLN A 706 20.55 -2.06 -13.03
CA GLN A 706 19.82 -1.27 -14.02
C GLN A 706 19.02 -2.14 -14.99
N HIS A 707 19.61 -3.24 -15.47
CA HIS A 707 19.00 -4.14 -16.44
C HIS A 707 17.78 -4.85 -15.86
N TYR A 708 17.87 -5.34 -14.61
CA TYR A 708 16.79 -6.09 -13.98
C TYR A 708 15.79 -5.22 -13.20
N ARG A 709 16.06 -3.93 -12.95
CA ARG A 709 15.12 -3.03 -12.23
C ARG A 709 13.68 -3.04 -12.76
N PRO A 710 13.40 -3.16 -14.08
CA PRO A 710 12.03 -3.25 -14.59
C PRO A 710 11.29 -4.55 -14.23
N VAL A 711 12.01 -5.63 -13.87
CA VAL A 711 11.44 -6.98 -13.65
C VAL A 711 11.70 -7.54 -12.25
N LEU A 712 12.69 -6.99 -11.52
CA LEU A 712 13.05 -7.36 -10.16
C LEU A 712 12.74 -6.19 -9.22
N ALA A 713 11.58 -6.25 -8.56
CA ALA A 713 11.19 -5.31 -7.53
C ALA A 713 11.94 -5.61 -6.22
N ASP A 714 12.90 -4.76 -5.87
CA ASP A 714 13.73 -4.92 -4.67
C ASP A 714 13.78 -3.61 -3.87
N SER A 715 13.32 -3.65 -2.61
CA SER A 715 13.32 -2.49 -1.72
C SER A 715 14.72 -2.00 -1.37
N ARG A 716 15.75 -2.87 -1.46
CA ARG A 716 17.15 -2.48 -1.21
C ARG A 716 17.69 -1.56 -2.30
N ALA A 717 17.17 -1.65 -3.52
CA ALA A 717 17.61 -0.85 -4.65
C ALA A 717 17.20 0.64 -4.57
N SER A 718 16.42 1.03 -3.56
CA SER A 718 16.00 2.41 -3.27
C SER A 718 16.26 2.85 -1.82
N ALA A 719 16.76 1.96 -0.95
CA ALA A 719 17.04 2.28 0.44
C ALA A 719 18.15 3.33 0.56
N GLY A 720 17.83 4.51 1.10
CA GLY A 720 18.79 5.62 1.20
C GLY A 720 19.02 6.37 -0.11
N PHE A 721 18.06 6.38 -1.04
CA PHE A 721 18.15 7.13 -2.29
C PHE A 721 18.30 8.63 -2.07
N ARG A 722 19.28 9.22 -2.74
CA ARG A 722 19.50 10.67 -2.84
C ARG A 722 19.93 11.00 -4.26
N LEU A 723 19.46 12.11 -4.82
CA LEU A 723 19.83 12.50 -6.18
C LEU A 723 21.34 12.74 -6.34
N SER A 724 21.99 13.32 -5.33
CA SER A 724 23.43 13.62 -5.33
C SER A 724 24.32 12.37 -5.33
N THR A 725 23.85 11.27 -4.72
CA THR A 725 24.58 10.00 -4.62
C THR A 725 23.92 8.88 -5.42
N LYS A 726 22.98 9.19 -6.32
CA LYS A 726 22.23 8.18 -7.09
C LYS A 726 23.16 7.22 -7.85
N GLU A 727 24.29 7.75 -8.31
CA GLU A 727 25.28 6.99 -9.08
C GLU A 727 26.10 6.01 -8.24
N LEU A 728 26.00 6.08 -6.90
CA LEU A 728 26.55 5.13 -5.93
C LEU A 728 25.49 4.10 -5.48
N LEU A 729 24.20 4.39 -5.68
CA LEU A 729 23.11 3.62 -5.09
C LEU A 729 22.70 2.43 -5.97
N TYR A 730 23.28 1.28 -5.66
CA TYR A 730 22.85 -0.02 -6.16
C TYR A 730 23.43 -1.11 -5.25
N PRO A 731 22.73 -2.25 -5.09
CA PRO A 731 23.27 -3.35 -4.31
C PRO A 731 24.52 -3.92 -4.99
N ILE A 732 25.55 -4.23 -4.19
CA ILE A 732 26.68 -5.04 -4.66
C ILE A 732 26.18 -6.46 -4.88
N VAL A 733 26.37 -6.98 -6.10
CA VAL A 733 25.90 -8.31 -6.47
C VAL A 733 26.98 -9.33 -6.15
N GLY A 734 26.73 -10.17 -5.14
CA GLY A 734 27.66 -11.23 -4.71
C GLY A 734 27.78 -12.38 -5.71
N LYS A 735 28.98 -12.94 -5.85
CA LYS A 735 29.27 -14.12 -6.69
C LYS A 735 29.73 -15.33 -5.89
N ARG A 736 30.55 -15.12 -4.85
CA ARG A 736 31.02 -16.18 -3.94
C ARG A 736 31.39 -15.59 -2.58
N ALA A 737 31.41 -16.40 -1.53
CA ALA A 737 31.85 -15.99 -0.21
C ALA A 737 32.47 -17.16 0.55
N GLN A 738 33.49 -16.90 1.38
CA GLN A 738 34.20 -17.90 2.16
C GLN A 738 34.90 -17.24 3.37
N GLY A 739 34.77 -17.83 4.56
CA GLY A 739 35.35 -17.28 5.79
C GLY A 739 34.77 -15.91 6.13
N SER A 740 35.63 -14.92 6.40
CA SER A 740 35.24 -13.52 6.62
C SER A 740 35.01 -12.73 5.33
N LYS A 741 35.18 -13.34 4.15
CA LYS A 741 35.29 -12.61 2.88
C LYS A 741 34.17 -12.93 1.89
N THR A 742 33.82 -11.96 1.07
CA THR A 742 32.89 -12.08 -0.05
C THR A 742 33.47 -11.46 -1.31
N TRP A 743 33.08 -11.97 -2.48
CA TRP A 743 33.49 -11.45 -3.78
C TRP A 743 32.27 -11.16 -4.63
N ASP A 744 32.28 -9.99 -5.26
CA ASP A 744 31.20 -9.58 -6.16
C ASP A 744 31.36 -10.14 -7.58
N VAL A 745 30.37 -9.87 -8.44
CA VAL A 745 30.37 -10.25 -9.86
C VAL A 745 31.46 -9.56 -10.69
N ASP A 746 32.00 -8.47 -10.19
CA ASP A 746 33.11 -7.72 -10.77
C ASP A 746 34.48 -8.34 -10.40
N GLY A 747 34.50 -9.23 -9.40
CA GLY A 747 35.70 -9.92 -8.92
C GLY A 747 36.38 -9.23 -7.75
N ASN A 748 35.78 -8.15 -7.21
CA ASN A 748 36.32 -7.44 -6.07
C ASN A 748 36.16 -8.27 -4.80
N GLU A 749 37.21 -8.32 -3.99
CA GLU A 749 37.19 -8.92 -2.66
C GLU A 749 36.73 -7.90 -1.61
N TYR A 750 35.94 -8.37 -0.65
CA TYR A 750 35.53 -7.60 0.50
C TYR A 750 35.68 -8.41 1.79
N ILE A 751 36.18 -7.77 2.85
CA ILE A 751 35.94 -8.24 4.23
C ILE A 751 34.48 -7.92 4.56
N ASP A 752 33.71 -8.96 4.84
CA ASP A 752 32.27 -8.85 5.06
C ASP A 752 31.96 -8.63 6.54
N ILE A 753 31.53 -7.42 6.90
CA ILE A 753 31.02 -7.12 8.24
C ILE A 753 29.50 -7.12 8.31
N THR A 754 28.80 -7.49 7.23
CA THR A 754 27.35 -7.75 7.22
C THR A 754 27.05 -9.17 7.68
N MET A 755 27.90 -10.14 7.31
CA MET A 755 27.81 -11.56 7.68
C MET A 755 26.39 -12.13 7.54
N GLY A 756 25.76 -11.88 6.38
CA GLY A 756 24.40 -12.35 6.09
C GLY A 756 23.35 -11.76 7.04
N PHE A 757 23.47 -10.48 7.40
CA PHE A 757 22.59 -9.79 8.36
C PHE A 757 22.60 -10.41 9.76
N GLY A 758 23.74 -11.02 10.13
CA GLY A 758 23.93 -11.72 11.40
C GLY A 758 23.66 -13.23 11.36
N VAL A 759 23.43 -13.83 10.19
CA VAL A 759 23.30 -15.30 10.02
C VAL A 759 24.64 -16.01 10.24
N ASN A 760 25.71 -15.49 9.66
CA ASN A 760 26.97 -16.22 9.51
C ASN A 760 27.91 -16.02 10.71
N LEU A 761 27.53 -16.52 11.89
CA LEU A 761 28.36 -16.46 13.11
C LEU A 761 29.76 -17.08 12.90
N PHE A 762 29.84 -18.15 12.12
CA PHE A 762 31.06 -18.92 11.86
C PHE A 762 31.81 -18.53 10.58
N GLY A 763 31.41 -17.43 9.93
CA GLY A 763 31.89 -17.11 8.59
C GLY A 763 31.02 -17.72 7.49
N HIS A 764 31.35 -17.42 6.24
CA HIS A 764 30.75 -17.98 5.05
C HIS A 764 31.32 -19.38 4.77
N GLN A 765 30.45 -20.32 4.39
CA GLN A 765 30.81 -21.71 4.05
C GLN A 765 31.75 -22.40 5.07
N PRO A 766 31.42 -22.40 6.37
CA PRO A 766 32.23 -23.14 7.34
C PRO A 766 32.08 -24.64 7.05
N THR A 767 33.22 -25.35 7.01
CA THR A 767 33.31 -26.72 6.52
C THR A 767 32.31 -27.67 7.20
N PHE A 768 32.14 -27.59 8.52
CA PHE A 768 31.24 -28.46 9.27
C PHE A 768 29.75 -28.29 8.89
N ILE A 769 29.33 -27.09 8.45
CA ILE A 769 27.97 -26.85 7.95
C ILE A 769 27.85 -27.34 6.51
N THR A 770 28.83 -27.02 5.67
CA THR A 770 28.83 -27.46 4.26
C THR A 770 28.82 -28.97 4.15
N GLU A 771 29.64 -29.68 4.92
CA GLU A 771 29.66 -31.14 4.99
C GLU A 771 28.32 -31.72 5.46
N ALA A 772 27.68 -31.10 6.45
CA ALA A 772 26.36 -31.53 6.92
C ALA A 772 25.26 -31.37 5.85
N ILE A 773 25.27 -30.25 5.14
CA ILE A 773 24.34 -29.99 4.03
C ILE A 773 24.59 -30.97 2.87
N GLU A 774 25.85 -31.16 2.47
CA GLU A 774 26.22 -32.09 1.41
C GLU A 774 25.87 -33.54 1.75
N LYS A 775 26.09 -33.94 3.00
CA LYS A 775 25.68 -35.26 3.49
C LYS A 775 24.17 -35.42 3.39
N GLN A 776 23.39 -34.47 3.91
CA GLN A 776 21.93 -34.53 3.86
C GLN A 776 21.39 -34.51 2.41
N ALA A 777 22.01 -33.74 1.52
CA ALA A 777 21.65 -33.67 0.11
C ALA A 777 21.84 -35.00 -0.63
N LYS A 778 22.79 -35.84 -0.19
CA LYS A 778 23.02 -37.19 -0.74
C LYS A 778 22.08 -38.25 -0.15
N GLU A 779 21.47 -37.98 1.00
CA GLU A 779 20.57 -38.91 1.69
C GLU A 779 19.12 -38.74 1.21
N ASN A 780 18.38 -37.78 1.79
CA ASN A 780 16.96 -37.55 1.48
C ASN A 780 16.59 -36.07 1.65
N LEU A 781 15.86 -35.54 0.66
CA LEU A 781 15.33 -34.17 0.64
C LEU A 781 13.80 -34.12 0.63
N GLN A 782 13.14 -35.25 0.83
CA GLN A 782 11.68 -35.37 0.75
C GLN A 782 10.98 -34.48 1.77
N LEU A 783 10.01 -33.71 1.28
CA LEU A 783 9.03 -32.99 2.08
C LEU A 783 7.75 -33.84 2.23
N GLY A 784 6.98 -33.56 3.28
CA GLY A 784 5.75 -34.28 3.62
C GLY A 784 5.97 -35.38 4.67
N LEU A 785 7.09 -36.10 4.61
CA LEU A 785 7.53 -36.96 5.71
C LEU A 785 8.36 -36.16 6.71
N GLN A 786 8.26 -36.50 7.99
CA GLN A 786 9.06 -35.84 9.02
C GLN A 786 10.52 -36.32 8.96
N THR A 787 11.46 -35.38 8.92
CA THR A 787 12.89 -35.69 9.05
C THR A 787 13.23 -36.18 10.46
N PRO A 788 14.08 -37.21 10.61
CA PRO A 788 14.51 -37.68 11.93
C PRO A 788 15.30 -36.62 12.71
N LEU A 789 15.96 -35.68 12.01
CA LEU A 789 16.81 -34.66 12.64
C LEU A 789 16.03 -33.62 13.45
N ALA A 790 14.73 -33.45 13.19
CA ALA A 790 13.94 -32.41 13.84
C ALA A 790 13.89 -32.58 15.38
N GLY A 791 13.83 -33.82 15.86
CA GLY A 791 13.83 -34.12 17.29
C GLY A 791 15.17 -33.80 17.96
N GLU A 792 16.28 -34.17 17.31
CA GLU A 792 17.64 -33.88 17.80
C GLU A 792 17.92 -32.38 17.88
N VAL A 793 17.52 -31.62 16.84
CA VAL A 793 17.64 -30.17 16.82
C VAL A 793 16.82 -29.53 17.94
N ALA A 794 15.57 -29.95 18.12
CA ALA A 794 14.71 -29.45 19.19
C ALA A 794 15.33 -29.71 20.57
N GLN A 795 15.85 -30.92 20.80
CA GLN A 795 16.51 -31.29 22.05
C GLN A 795 17.73 -30.40 22.35
N LEU A 796 18.58 -30.13 21.35
CA LEU A 796 19.73 -29.25 21.53
C LEU A 796 19.32 -27.80 21.84
N ILE A 797 18.25 -27.30 21.22
CA ILE A 797 17.73 -25.96 21.52
C ILE A 797 17.23 -25.90 22.96
N CYS A 798 16.45 -26.90 23.40
CA CYS A 798 16.01 -27.00 24.80
C CYS A 798 17.20 -27.02 25.77
N GLU A 799 18.21 -27.84 25.49
CA GLU A 799 19.40 -27.96 26.34
C GLU A 799 20.21 -26.65 26.43
N LEU A 800 20.41 -25.97 25.30
CA LEU A 800 21.23 -24.74 25.25
C LEU A 800 20.52 -23.52 25.84
N THR A 801 19.19 -23.48 25.74
CA THR A 801 18.39 -22.29 26.09
C THR A 801 17.59 -22.44 27.38
N GLY A 802 17.41 -23.66 27.89
CA GLY A 802 16.56 -23.96 29.04
C GLY A 802 15.06 -24.02 28.71
N MET A 803 14.68 -23.89 27.43
CA MET A 803 13.28 -23.98 26.99
C MET A 803 12.77 -25.43 27.02
N GLU A 804 11.47 -25.61 27.20
CA GLU A 804 10.87 -26.94 27.38
C GLU A 804 10.50 -27.58 26.03
N ARG A 805 9.87 -26.83 25.13
CA ARG A 805 9.36 -27.32 23.83
C ARG A 805 9.77 -26.40 22.69
N VAL A 806 9.83 -26.95 21.47
CA VAL A 806 10.28 -26.24 20.26
C VAL A 806 9.39 -26.61 19.07
N THR A 807 9.07 -25.62 18.24
CA THR A 807 8.54 -25.80 16.89
C THR A 807 9.33 -24.99 15.87
N PHE A 808 9.22 -25.36 14.59
CA PHE A 808 10.01 -24.82 13.49
C PHE A 808 9.13 -24.19 12.41
N CYS A 809 9.47 -22.95 12.06
CA CYS A 809 8.90 -22.12 10.99
C CYS A 809 9.93 -21.90 9.88
N ASN A 810 9.57 -21.16 8.83
CA ASN A 810 10.44 -20.91 7.67
C ASN A 810 11.25 -19.62 7.78
N SER A 811 10.81 -18.67 8.60
CA SER A 811 11.46 -17.38 8.79
C SER A 811 11.25 -16.82 10.19
N GLY A 812 12.05 -15.83 10.57
CA GLY A 812 11.86 -15.09 11.82
C GLY A 812 10.51 -14.39 11.92
N THR A 813 10.00 -13.85 10.81
CA THR A 813 8.64 -13.25 10.75
C THR A 813 7.56 -14.28 11.11
N GLU A 814 7.65 -15.49 10.57
CA GLU A 814 6.71 -16.56 10.91
C GLU A 814 6.85 -16.98 12.38
N ALA A 815 8.06 -17.06 12.91
CA ALA A 815 8.29 -17.41 14.31
C ALA A 815 7.63 -16.40 15.26
N VAL A 816 7.78 -15.10 15.02
CA VAL A 816 7.12 -14.04 15.81
C VAL A 816 5.60 -14.13 15.68
N MET A 817 5.08 -14.26 14.45
CA MET A 817 3.64 -14.42 14.21
C MET A 817 3.08 -15.63 14.98
N THR A 818 3.78 -16.77 14.95
CA THR A 818 3.39 -17.98 15.68
C THR A 818 3.47 -17.79 17.19
N ALA A 819 4.53 -17.16 17.72
CA ALA A 819 4.67 -16.89 19.15
C ALA A 819 3.52 -16.02 19.69
N LEU A 820 3.16 -14.95 18.98
CA LEU A 820 2.02 -14.09 19.33
C LEU A 820 0.70 -14.87 19.29
N ARG A 821 0.50 -15.69 18.25
CA ARG A 821 -0.71 -16.53 18.15
C ARG A 821 -0.84 -17.51 19.31
N LEU A 822 0.27 -18.17 19.70
CA LEU A 822 0.28 -19.09 20.83
C LEU A 822 -0.04 -18.38 22.15
N ALA A 823 0.50 -17.17 22.34
CA ALA A 823 0.19 -16.36 23.51
C ALA A 823 -1.29 -15.94 23.56
N CYS A 824 -1.88 -15.51 22.44
CA CYS A 824 -3.32 -15.21 22.34
C CYS A 824 -4.18 -16.46 22.62
N THR A 825 -3.82 -17.62 22.05
CA THR A 825 -4.55 -18.87 22.29
C THR A 825 -4.48 -19.32 23.74
N ALA A 826 -3.31 -19.27 24.38
CA ALA A 826 -3.15 -19.70 25.77
C ALA A 826 -3.81 -18.76 26.79
N THR A 827 -3.88 -17.46 26.48
CA THR A 827 -4.44 -16.45 27.39
C THR A 827 -5.92 -16.15 27.14
N GLY A 828 -6.41 -16.40 25.92
CA GLY A 828 -7.74 -15.94 25.47
C GLY A 828 -7.86 -14.42 25.34
N ARG A 829 -6.72 -13.71 25.28
CA ARG A 829 -6.63 -12.24 25.21
C ARG A 829 -6.08 -11.80 23.85
N ASP A 830 -6.35 -10.56 23.48
CA ASP A 830 -6.02 -10.03 22.13
C ASP A 830 -4.87 -9.01 22.14
N LYS A 831 -4.70 -8.21 23.20
CA LYS A 831 -3.76 -7.08 23.18
C LYS A 831 -2.32 -7.52 23.40
N ILE A 832 -1.39 -6.89 22.68
CA ILE A 832 0.04 -7.14 22.81
C ILE A 832 0.80 -5.84 23.05
N VAL A 833 1.85 -5.89 23.86
CA VAL A 833 2.79 -4.78 24.01
C VAL A 833 4.01 -5.01 23.13
N GLN A 834 4.42 -3.97 22.41
CA GLN A 834 5.68 -3.87 21.68
C GLN A 834 6.42 -2.61 22.12
N PHE A 835 7.74 -2.60 21.99
CA PHE A 835 8.55 -1.43 22.28
C PHE A 835 8.99 -0.68 21.01
N ALA A 836 8.95 0.65 21.05
CA ALA A 836 9.36 1.52 19.96
C ALA A 836 10.81 1.25 19.56
N MET A 837 11.10 1.37 18.27
CA MET A 837 12.42 1.09 17.64
C MET A 837 12.85 -0.38 17.57
N SER A 838 12.11 -1.31 18.18
CA SER A 838 12.31 -2.75 18.00
C SER A 838 11.93 -3.22 16.59
N TYR A 839 12.54 -4.29 16.12
CA TYR A 839 12.18 -4.92 14.84
C TYR A 839 11.84 -6.41 15.01
N HIS A 840 10.58 -6.76 14.73
CA HIS A 840 10.03 -8.10 14.94
C HIS A 840 9.59 -8.81 13.63
N GLY A 841 10.23 -8.47 12.51
CA GLY A 841 9.88 -8.97 11.18
C GLY A 841 8.84 -8.10 10.48
N HIS A 842 8.13 -8.69 9.51
CA HIS A 842 7.17 -7.97 8.66
C HIS A 842 5.74 -8.53 8.74
N PHE A 843 5.38 -9.18 9.85
CA PHE A 843 4.01 -9.57 10.12
C PHE A 843 3.21 -8.30 10.42
N ASP A 844 2.08 -8.09 9.74
CA ASP A 844 1.30 -6.84 9.84
C ASP A 844 0.99 -6.43 11.29
N GLY A 845 0.74 -7.40 12.19
CA GLY A 845 0.48 -7.15 13.60
C GLY A 845 1.69 -6.67 14.43
N THR A 846 2.86 -6.52 13.82
CA THR A 846 4.07 -5.95 14.45
C THR A 846 4.54 -4.66 13.75
N LEU A 847 3.85 -4.24 12.69
CA LEU A 847 4.20 -3.06 11.87
C LEU A 847 3.45 -1.81 12.35
N GLY A 848 3.53 -1.54 13.64
CA GLY A 848 2.95 -0.36 14.29
C GLY A 848 4.00 0.64 14.77
N GLU A 849 3.58 1.87 15.05
CA GLU A 849 4.35 2.90 15.74
C GLU A 849 3.44 3.68 16.71
N ALA A 850 4.02 4.40 17.68
CA ALA A 850 3.25 5.16 18.66
C ALA A 850 2.63 6.42 18.05
N LEU A 851 1.40 6.76 18.43
CA LEU A 851 0.72 7.99 17.99
C LEU A 851 1.39 9.25 18.57
N SER A 852 1.83 9.18 19.82
CA SER A 852 2.63 10.19 20.53
C SER A 852 3.36 9.51 21.71
N SER A 853 4.26 10.24 22.39
CA SER A 853 4.92 9.75 23.62
C SER A 853 3.94 9.47 24.77
N ASP A 854 2.74 10.09 24.74
CA ASP A 854 1.74 10.00 25.81
C ASP A 854 0.58 9.03 25.49
N ASP A 855 0.42 8.58 24.24
CA ASP A 855 -0.62 7.63 23.81
C ASP A 855 0.02 6.31 23.35
N PRO A 856 -0.16 5.20 24.10
CA PRO A 856 0.44 3.92 23.76
C PRO A 856 -0.22 3.23 22.55
N THR A 857 -1.29 3.80 21.97
CA THR A 857 -2.00 3.18 20.84
C THR A 857 -1.12 3.13 19.60
N ALA A 858 -0.96 1.93 19.01
CA ALA A 858 -0.22 1.79 17.76
C ALA A 858 -1.03 2.26 16.54
N ILE A 859 -0.34 2.93 15.62
CA ILE A 859 -0.83 3.26 14.28
C ILE A 859 0.04 2.58 13.22
N PRO A 860 -0.48 2.30 12.01
CA PRO A 860 0.30 1.64 10.96
C PRO A 860 1.62 2.37 10.66
N MET A 861 2.73 1.62 10.61
CA MET A 861 4.07 2.15 10.32
C MET A 861 4.27 2.46 8.83
N ALA A 862 3.52 1.80 7.93
CA ALA A 862 3.67 1.97 6.48
C ALA A 862 2.34 1.81 5.73
N PRO A 863 2.18 2.42 4.53
CA PRO A 863 1.06 2.17 3.65
C PRO A 863 0.93 0.67 3.30
N GLY A 864 -0.30 0.18 3.26
CA GLY A 864 -0.61 -1.24 3.02
C GLY A 864 -0.87 -2.04 4.30
N VAL A 865 -0.30 -1.63 5.43
CA VAL A 865 -0.67 -2.18 6.75
C VAL A 865 -2.00 -1.56 7.17
N LYS A 866 -3.03 -2.39 7.34
CA LYS A 866 -4.37 -1.88 7.69
C LYS A 866 -4.41 -1.46 9.16
N PRO A 867 -5.12 -0.36 9.51
CA PRO A 867 -5.25 0.08 10.90
C PRO A 867 -5.74 -1.00 11.87
N ASN A 868 -6.63 -1.89 11.42
CA ASN A 868 -7.15 -2.96 12.27
C ASN A 868 -6.13 -4.08 12.55
N MET A 869 -5.01 -4.17 11.83
CA MET A 869 -3.99 -5.18 12.09
C MET A 869 -3.11 -4.83 13.30
N VAL A 870 -3.00 -3.54 13.63
CA VAL A 870 -2.20 -3.03 14.74
C VAL A 870 -3.05 -2.45 15.87
N ALA A 871 -4.38 -2.53 15.76
CA ALA A 871 -5.31 -1.95 16.73
C ALA A 871 -5.19 -2.55 18.14
N ASP A 872 -4.71 -3.79 18.23
CA ASP A 872 -4.48 -4.49 19.48
C ASP A 872 -3.02 -4.40 19.97
N VAL A 873 -2.21 -3.51 19.36
CA VAL A 873 -0.82 -3.29 19.75
C VAL A 873 -0.70 -2.02 20.59
N LEU A 874 -0.07 -2.15 21.75
CA LEU A 874 0.39 -1.04 22.58
C LEU A 874 1.89 -0.81 22.33
N MET A 875 2.26 0.36 21.84
CA MET A 875 3.64 0.74 21.56
C MET A 875 4.22 1.58 22.70
N LEU A 876 5.24 1.07 23.39
CA LEU A 876 5.82 1.69 24.59
C LEU A 876 7.31 2.03 24.43
N ASP A 877 7.84 2.90 25.28
CA ASP A 877 9.26 3.26 25.29
C ASP A 877 10.13 2.18 25.97
N TYR A 878 11.15 1.70 25.26
CA TYR A 878 12.01 0.65 25.80
C TYR A 878 12.94 1.18 26.91
N GLY A 879 12.93 0.52 28.07
CA GLY A 879 13.77 0.89 29.21
C GLY A 879 13.20 2.01 30.09
N ASN A 880 12.02 2.54 29.78
CA ASN A 880 11.37 3.58 30.58
C ASN A 880 10.52 2.95 31.72
N PRO A 881 10.74 3.29 33.01
CA PRO A 881 9.92 2.79 34.12
C PRO A 881 8.41 3.00 33.95
N GLN A 882 7.98 4.10 33.34
CA GLN A 882 6.55 4.40 33.10
C GLN A 882 5.88 3.35 32.21
N SER A 883 6.63 2.72 31.29
CA SER A 883 6.11 1.64 30.46
C SER A 883 5.71 0.42 31.28
N LEU A 884 6.36 0.17 32.43
CA LEU A 884 5.96 -0.92 33.34
C LEU A 884 4.62 -0.60 34.02
N GLU A 885 4.38 0.67 34.36
CA GLU A 885 3.10 1.12 34.94
C GLU A 885 1.96 0.95 33.93
N THR A 886 2.20 1.28 32.66
CA THR A 886 1.23 1.05 31.58
C THR A 886 0.95 -0.43 31.37
N ILE A 887 1.99 -1.29 31.35
CA ILE A 887 1.79 -2.74 31.24
C ILE A 887 0.94 -3.27 32.39
N GLN A 888 1.18 -2.77 33.61
CA GLN A 888 0.38 -3.14 34.77
C GLN A 888 -1.08 -2.67 34.64
N ALA A 889 -1.32 -1.48 34.11
CA ALA A 889 -2.67 -0.94 33.93
C ALA A 889 -3.53 -1.74 32.93
N TYR A 890 -2.91 -2.37 31.93
CA TYR A 890 -3.59 -3.19 30.92
C TYR A 890 -3.48 -4.70 31.17
N ALA A 891 -2.98 -5.11 32.34
CA ALA A 891 -2.62 -6.50 32.62
C ALA A 891 -3.68 -7.55 32.25
N ASP A 892 -4.95 -7.27 32.54
CA ASP A 892 -6.07 -8.19 32.29
C ASP A 892 -6.40 -8.37 30.80
N GLU A 893 -5.98 -7.43 29.94
CA GLU A 893 -6.22 -7.44 28.50
C GLU A 893 -5.03 -7.96 27.69
N LEU A 894 -3.85 -8.09 28.31
CA LEU A 894 -2.60 -8.41 27.62
C LEU A 894 -2.42 -9.91 27.40
N ALA A 895 -2.38 -10.28 26.13
CA ALA A 895 -2.01 -11.58 25.61
C ALA A 895 -0.50 -11.82 25.67
N ALA A 896 0.32 -10.78 25.49
CA ALA A 896 1.77 -10.89 25.56
C ALA A 896 2.47 -9.53 25.71
N VAL A 897 3.71 -9.56 26.21
CA VAL A 897 4.69 -8.50 26.02
C VAL A 897 5.81 -9.02 25.11
N LEU A 898 5.95 -8.44 23.92
CA LEU A 898 6.98 -8.78 22.94
C LEU A 898 8.17 -7.82 23.04
N VAL A 899 9.37 -8.37 23.24
CA VAL A 899 10.59 -7.61 23.52
C VAL A 899 11.72 -8.05 22.60
N GLU A 900 12.44 -7.10 22.00
CA GLU A 900 13.79 -7.31 21.45
C GLU A 900 14.77 -7.01 22.60
N PRO A 901 15.40 -8.02 23.26
CA PRO A 901 16.10 -7.81 24.53
C PRO A 901 17.23 -6.77 24.45
N VAL A 902 17.94 -6.76 23.33
CA VAL A 902 18.78 -5.65 22.92
C VAL A 902 18.40 -5.28 21.50
N GLN A 903 17.84 -4.08 21.34
CA GLN A 903 17.43 -3.57 20.04
C GLN A 903 18.65 -3.47 19.12
N SER A 904 18.59 -4.15 17.99
CA SER A 904 19.70 -4.22 17.03
C SER A 904 20.13 -2.85 16.48
N ARG A 905 19.21 -1.87 16.51
CA ARG A 905 19.48 -0.45 16.17
C ARG A 905 20.11 0.36 17.30
N ARG A 906 19.96 -0.07 18.56
CA ARG A 906 20.48 0.60 19.77
C ARG A 906 21.29 -0.38 20.64
N PRO A 907 22.41 -0.94 20.14
CA PRO A 907 23.23 -1.87 20.92
C PRO A 907 23.81 -1.25 22.21
N ASN A 908 23.77 0.08 22.35
CA ASN A 908 24.11 0.80 23.59
C ASN A 908 23.03 0.68 24.68
N LEU A 909 21.77 0.44 24.32
CA LEU A 909 20.66 0.31 25.26
C LEU A 909 20.52 -1.15 25.68
N GLN A 910 21.08 -1.48 26.84
CA GLN A 910 21.08 -2.84 27.42
C GLN A 910 20.40 -2.84 28.80
N PRO A 911 19.08 -2.62 28.86
CA PRO A 911 18.40 -2.23 30.09
C PRO A 911 18.07 -3.45 30.97
N LYS A 912 19.10 -4.09 31.54
CA LYS A 912 18.97 -5.29 32.37
C LYS A 912 17.95 -5.13 33.51
N ASP A 913 18.04 -4.04 34.26
CA ASP A 913 17.14 -3.78 35.40
C ASP A 913 15.68 -3.64 34.96
N PHE A 914 15.45 -3.05 33.79
CA PHE A 914 14.11 -2.96 33.20
C PHE A 914 13.59 -4.35 32.83
N LEU A 915 14.39 -5.18 32.16
CA LEU A 915 14.00 -6.54 31.77
C LEU A 915 13.70 -7.43 32.99
N VAL A 916 14.48 -7.31 34.07
CA VAL A 916 14.23 -8.04 35.32
C VAL A 916 12.91 -7.61 35.95
N LYS A 917 12.66 -6.29 36.04
CA LYS A 917 11.39 -5.76 36.58
C LYS A 917 10.20 -6.12 35.70
N LEU A 918 10.37 -6.07 34.38
CA LEU A 918 9.36 -6.49 33.41
C LEU A 918 9.01 -7.96 33.63
N ARG A 919 9.99 -8.85 33.80
CA ARG A 919 9.73 -10.26 34.09
C ARG A 919 9.00 -10.47 35.42
N GLN A 920 9.39 -9.75 36.47
CA GLN A 920 8.69 -9.80 37.75
C GLN A 920 7.22 -9.39 37.61
N LEU A 921 6.95 -8.33 36.85
CA LEU A 921 5.60 -7.86 36.55
C LEU A 921 4.81 -8.89 35.75
N THR A 922 5.37 -9.40 34.65
CA THR A 922 4.66 -10.36 33.78
C THR A 922 4.35 -11.68 34.49
N LEU A 923 5.24 -12.16 35.37
CA LEU A 923 4.95 -13.32 36.23
C LEU A 923 3.84 -13.03 37.24
N LYS A 924 3.85 -11.86 37.89
CA LYS A 924 2.85 -11.47 38.88
C LYS A 924 1.45 -11.36 38.27
N GLU A 925 1.36 -10.77 37.09
CA GLU A 925 0.08 -10.49 36.41
C GLU A 925 -0.32 -11.60 35.41
N ASN A 926 0.43 -12.71 35.36
CA ASN A 926 0.21 -13.84 34.44
C ASN A 926 0.12 -13.40 32.95
N ILE A 927 1.09 -12.61 32.52
CA ILE A 927 1.23 -12.14 31.13
C ILE A 927 2.41 -12.89 30.50
N PRO A 928 2.25 -13.53 29.33
CA PRO A 928 3.36 -14.16 28.63
C PRO A 928 4.42 -13.13 28.20
N LEU A 929 5.68 -13.35 28.60
CA LEU A 929 6.82 -12.59 28.10
C LEU A 929 7.42 -13.30 26.89
N ILE A 930 7.47 -12.62 25.75
CA ILE A 930 8.06 -13.13 24.51
C ILE A 930 9.38 -12.39 24.23
N PHE A 931 10.47 -13.14 24.14
CA PHE A 931 11.76 -12.61 23.70
C PHE A 931 11.98 -12.89 22.21
N ASP A 932 12.15 -11.83 21.43
CA ASP A 932 12.66 -11.91 20.07
C ASP A 932 14.19 -12.00 20.11
N GLU A 933 14.69 -13.22 19.97
CA GLU A 933 16.11 -13.54 19.95
C GLU A 933 16.62 -13.80 18.52
N MET A 934 15.99 -13.19 17.49
CA MET A 934 16.41 -13.32 16.09
C MET A 934 17.86 -12.88 15.83
N ILE A 935 18.40 -11.94 16.62
CA ILE A 935 19.77 -11.42 16.49
C ILE A 935 20.65 -11.86 17.65
N THR A 936 20.13 -11.81 18.88
CA THR A 936 20.87 -12.07 20.11
C THR A 936 21.02 -13.55 20.43
N GLY A 937 20.06 -14.37 19.98
CA GLY A 937 20.03 -15.80 20.22
C GLY A 937 21.28 -16.48 19.68
N PHE A 938 21.93 -17.29 20.52
CA PHE A 938 23.20 -17.99 20.22
C PHE A 938 24.41 -17.08 19.90
N ARG A 939 24.23 -15.74 19.81
CA ARG A 939 25.28 -14.77 19.46
C ARG A 939 26.02 -14.23 20.67
N ILE A 940 25.29 -13.68 21.64
CA ILE A 940 25.91 -13.08 22.83
C ILE A 940 26.43 -14.15 23.78
N HIS A 941 25.70 -15.25 23.85
CA HIS A 941 25.90 -16.39 24.74
C HIS A 941 25.21 -17.63 24.11
N PRO A 942 25.63 -18.87 24.39
CA PRO A 942 24.96 -20.07 23.87
C PRO A 942 23.45 -20.11 24.14
N GLY A 943 23.03 -19.70 25.34
CA GLY A 943 21.62 -19.52 25.72
C GLY A 943 21.01 -18.14 25.41
N GLY A 944 21.61 -17.34 24.53
CA GLY A 944 21.08 -16.04 24.10
C GLY A 944 21.07 -14.95 25.18
N ALA A 945 20.27 -13.91 24.93
CA ALA A 945 20.05 -12.79 25.83
C ALA A 945 19.38 -13.21 27.15
N GLN A 946 18.56 -14.26 27.13
CA GLN A 946 17.96 -14.81 28.36
C GLN A 946 19.03 -15.19 29.38
N ALA A 947 20.02 -16.00 28.97
CA ALA A 947 21.12 -16.40 29.85
C ALA A 947 22.06 -15.23 30.19
N TRP A 948 22.25 -14.28 29.26
CA TRP A 948 23.08 -13.09 29.50
C TRP A 948 22.50 -12.16 30.57
N PHE A 949 21.21 -11.86 30.51
CA PHE A 949 20.54 -10.99 31.47
C PHE A 949 20.04 -11.73 32.71
N GLY A 950 19.94 -13.06 32.67
CA GLY A 950 19.34 -13.86 33.73
C GLY A 950 17.83 -13.67 33.79
N VAL A 951 17.18 -13.57 32.62
CA VAL A 951 15.74 -13.37 32.49
C VAL A 951 15.17 -14.47 31.60
N GLU A 952 14.35 -15.34 32.17
CA GLU A 952 13.70 -16.43 31.44
C GLU A 952 12.37 -15.97 30.86
N ALA A 953 12.25 -15.95 29.54
CA ALA A 953 11.01 -15.67 28.85
C ALA A 953 10.05 -16.88 28.91
N ASP A 954 8.77 -16.66 28.62
CA ASP A 954 7.79 -17.74 28.48
C ASP A 954 7.86 -18.37 27.08
N ILE A 955 8.10 -17.53 26.08
CA ILE A 955 8.34 -17.90 24.69
C ILE A 955 9.55 -17.12 24.19
N ALA A 956 10.41 -17.75 23.41
CA ALA A 956 11.50 -17.12 22.69
C ALA A 956 11.46 -17.51 21.20
N THR A 957 11.77 -16.56 20.33
CA THR A 957 11.90 -16.81 18.90
C THR A 957 13.36 -16.78 18.48
N TYR A 958 13.78 -17.74 17.65
CA TYR A 958 15.14 -17.78 17.10
C TYR A 958 15.13 -17.92 15.58
N GLY A 959 16.22 -17.49 14.96
CA GLY A 959 16.43 -17.57 13.53
C GLY A 959 17.88 -17.26 13.21
N LYS A 960 18.14 -16.84 11.98
CA LYS A 960 19.47 -16.44 11.51
C LYS A 960 20.55 -17.51 11.79
N ILE A 961 21.33 -17.36 12.87
CA ILE A 961 22.45 -18.23 13.24
C ILE A 961 22.04 -19.70 13.27
N VAL A 962 20.90 -20.01 13.90
CA VAL A 962 20.42 -21.39 14.08
C VAL A 962 20.14 -22.10 12.76
N GLY A 963 19.99 -21.37 11.64
CA GLY A 963 19.77 -21.95 10.32
C GLY A 963 21.05 -22.33 9.59
N GLY A 964 22.22 -21.90 10.05
CA GLY A 964 23.49 -22.21 9.39
C GLY A 964 23.54 -21.77 7.92
N GLY A 965 22.90 -20.66 7.58
CA GLY A 965 22.76 -20.18 6.19
C GLY A 965 21.49 -20.63 5.49
N MET A 966 20.73 -21.57 6.04
CA MET A 966 19.42 -21.99 5.53
C MET A 966 18.27 -21.17 6.13
N PRO A 967 17.18 -20.92 5.39
CA PRO A 967 15.98 -20.29 5.95
C PRO A 967 15.38 -21.11 7.09
N ILE A 968 15.17 -20.47 8.25
CA ILE A 968 14.53 -21.08 9.41
C ILE A 968 13.95 -19.98 10.31
N GLY A 969 12.83 -20.30 10.96
CA GLY A 969 12.38 -19.66 12.19
C GLY A 969 12.15 -20.75 13.25
N VAL A 970 12.31 -20.40 14.51
CA VAL A 970 12.13 -21.31 15.64
C VAL A 970 11.30 -20.59 16.68
N VAL A 971 10.31 -21.27 17.25
CA VAL A 971 9.60 -20.84 18.45
C VAL A 971 9.88 -21.87 19.53
N ALA A 972 10.47 -21.46 20.63
CA ALA A 972 10.71 -22.30 21.79
C ALA A 972 10.06 -21.66 23.02
N GLY A 973 9.64 -22.46 23.98
CA GLY A 973 8.93 -21.92 25.15
C GLY A 973 8.54 -22.99 26.14
N LYS A 974 7.80 -22.55 27.17
CA LYS A 974 7.16 -23.45 28.12
C LYS A 974 6.07 -24.29 27.46
N ALA A 975 5.85 -25.50 27.96
CA ALA A 975 4.81 -26.41 27.47
C ALA A 975 3.42 -25.75 27.49
N ALA A 976 3.10 -25.01 28.55
CA ALA A 976 1.83 -24.29 28.71
C ALA A 976 1.43 -23.39 27.51
N TYR A 977 2.39 -22.96 26.68
CA TYR A 977 2.13 -22.20 25.46
C TYR A 977 2.31 -23.06 24.20
N LEU A 978 3.38 -23.85 24.11
CA LEU A 978 3.68 -24.64 22.91
C LEU A 978 2.73 -25.83 22.71
N ASP A 979 2.04 -26.26 23.77
CA ASP A 979 0.95 -27.23 23.68
C ASP A 979 -0.17 -26.75 22.75
N GLY A 980 -0.30 -25.44 22.51
CA GLY A 980 -1.20 -24.89 21.50
C GLY A 980 -0.87 -25.31 20.05
N ILE A 981 0.28 -25.94 19.79
CA ILE A 981 0.63 -26.47 18.47
C ILE A 981 0.03 -27.86 18.23
N ASP A 982 0.07 -28.75 19.22
CA ASP A 982 -0.22 -30.19 19.05
C ASP A 982 -1.14 -30.80 20.13
N GLY A 983 -1.64 -29.97 21.04
CA GLY A 983 -2.54 -30.34 22.13
C GLY A 983 -1.82 -30.88 23.38
N GLY A 984 -0.49 -30.80 23.41
CA GLY A 984 0.31 -31.20 24.57
C GLY A 984 0.74 -32.67 24.55
N PHE A 985 1.55 -33.04 25.55
CA PHE A 985 2.21 -34.34 25.61
C PHE A 985 1.27 -35.48 26.02
N TRP A 986 1.39 -36.63 25.35
CA TRP A 986 0.69 -37.88 25.65
C TRP A 986 1.58 -39.08 25.28
N ASN A 987 1.27 -40.26 25.81
CA ASN A 987 2.04 -41.50 25.62
C ASN A 987 1.27 -42.55 24.84
N TYR A 988 2.01 -43.39 24.12
CA TYR A 988 1.47 -44.63 23.57
C TYR A 988 1.38 -45.70 24.66
N GLY A 989 0.35 -46.54 24.58
CA GLY A 989 0.17 -47.68 25.49
C GLY A 989 -0.51 -47.35 26.82
N ASP A 990 -0.98 -46.10 27.01
CA ASP A 990 -1.86 -45.70 28.09
C ASP A 990 -3.13 -44.98 27.57
N ALA A 991 -3.91 -44.37 28.46
CA ALA A 991 -5.15 -43.65 28.13
C ALA A 991 -4.97 -42.12 28.06
N SER A 992 -3.73 -41.62 27.97
CA SER A 992 -3.47 -40.19 27.81
C SER A 992 -3.82 -39.71 26.39
N TYR A 993 -4.19 -38.44 26.26
CA TYR A 993 -4.61 -37.81 25.00
C TYR A 993 -4.23 -36.32 25.03
N PRO A 994 -4.16 -35.61 23.87
CA PRO A 994 -3.89 -34.18 23.85
C PRO A 994 -4.98 -33.39 24.59
N GLN A 995 -4.62 -32.66 25.65
CA GLN A 995 -5.55 -31.97 26.55
C GLN A 995 -5.67 -30.46 26.31
N ALA A 996 -4.68 -29.84 25.66
CA ALA A 996 -4.64 -28.41 25.46
C ALA A 996 -5.40 -27.99 24.17
N ASP A 997 -5.98 -26.79 24.19
CA ASP A 997 -6.59 -26.19 23.01
C ASP A 997 -5.54 -25.83 21.96
N THR A 998 -5.74 -26.30 20.73
CA THR A 998 -4.81 -26.06 19.62
C THR A 998 -5.19 -24.84 18.79
N THR A 999 -4.20 -24.11 18.32
CA THR A 999 -4.33 -23.09 17.27
C THR A 999 -3.92 -23.62 15.90
N PHE A 1000 -4.17 -22.85 14.85
CA PHE A 1000 -3.77 -23.26 13.51
C PHE A 1000 -2.29 -22.97 13.25
N PHE A 1001 -1.54 -24.02 12.89
CA PHE A 1001 -0.13 -23.98 12.53
C PHE A 1001 0.19 -24.93 11.38
N ALA A 1002 0.81 -24.42 10.32
CA ALA A 1002 1.24 -25.19 9.16
C ALA A 1002 2.36 -24.48 8.40
N GLY A 1003 3.07 -25.21 7.54
CA GLY A 1003 4.01 -24.65 6.57
C GLY A 1003 4.73 -25.73 5.77
N THR A 1004 4.73 -25.61 4.45
CA THR A 1004 5.24 -26.63 3.52
C THR A 1004 6.71 -26.98 3.76
N PHE A 1005 7.51 -25.97 4.11
CA PHE A 1005 8.96 -26.12 4.30
C PHE A 1005 9.38 -26.18 5.78
N CYS A 1006 8.42 -26.25 6.70
CA CYS A 1006 8.73 -26.41 8.11
C CYS A 1006 9.52 -27.70 8.33
N LYS A 1007 10.63 -27.63 9.06
CA LYS A 1007 11.56 -28.76 9.28
C LYS A 1007 12.19 -29.29 7.98
N HIS A 1008 12.47 -28.43 7.01
CA HIS A 1008 13.17 -28.82 5.78
C HIS A 1008 14.46 -29.62 6.10
N PRO A 1009 14.71 -30.80 5.49
CA PRO A 1009 15.84 -31.67 5.85
C PRO A 1009 17.20 -30.97 5.87
N LEU A 1010 17.52 -30.17 4.83
CA LEU A 1010 18.76 -29.39 4.78
C LEU A 1010 18.87 -28.33 5.89
N ALA A 1011 17.76 -27.68 6.25
CA ALA A 1011 17.76 -26.68 7.31
C ALA A 1011 17.97 -27.34 8.68
N MET A 1012 17.36 -28.51 8.91
CA MET A 1012 17.59 -29.29 10.14
C MET A 1012 19.03 -29.82 10.23
N ALA A 1013 19.61 -30.30 9.13
CA ALA A 1013 21.01 -30.72 9.10
C ALA A 1013 21.98 -29.56 9.39
N ALA A 1014 21.78 -28.41 8.76
CA ALA A 1014 22.57 -27.21 9.02
C ALA A 1014 22.41 -26.73 10.48
N SER A 1015 21.18 -26.75 10.99
CA SER A 1015 20.87 -26.37 12.37
C SER A 1015 21.51 -27.29 13.39
N LEU A 1016 21.44 -28.60 13.17
CA LEU A 1016 22.08 -29.62 14.00
C LEU A 1016 23.60 -29.39 14.06
N ALA A 1017 24.23 -29.13 12.91
CA ALA A 1017 25.65 -28.85 12.82
C ALA A 1017 26.04 -27.58 13.61
N VAL A 1018 25.28 -26.48 13.44
CA VAL A 1018 25.48 -25.23 14.18
C VAL A 1018 25.36 -25.43 15.68
N LEU A 1019 24.26 -26.01 16.15
CA LEU A 1019 23.98 -26.15 17.58
C LEU A 1019 24.96 -27.11 18.24
N THR A 1020 25.36 -28.18 17.53
CA THR A 1020 26.39 -29.10 18.01
C THR A 1020 27.73 -28.39 18.19
N GLU A 1021 28.13 -27.54 17.24
CA GLU A 1021 29.40 -26.80 17.35
C GLU A 1021 29.35 -25.74 18.45
N ILE A 1022 28.21 -25.04 18.62
CA ILE A 1022 28.01 -24.10 19.74
C ILE A 1022 28.07 -24.82 21.08
N LYS A 1023 27.41 -25.97 21.21
CA LYS A 1023 27.46 -26.79 22.43
C LYS A 1023 28.87 -27.28 22.73
N LYS A 1024 29.59 -27.75 21.70
CA LYS A 1024 30.96 -28.27 21.81
C LYS A 1024 31.96 -27.20 22.26
N GLN A 1025 31.90 -26.00 21.69
CA GLN A 1025 32.81 -24.92 22.07
C GLN A 1025 32.36 -24.18 23.35
N GLY A 1026 31.09 -24.29 23.71
CA GLY A 1026 30.53 -23.66 24.90
C GLY A 1026 30.63 -22.14 24.86
N ARG A 1027 30.66 -21.50 26.04
CA ARG A 1027 30.68 -20.04 26.19
C ARG A 1027 31.93 -19.38 25.62
N THR A 1028 33.05 -20.11 25.59
CA THR A 1028 34.35 -19.59 25.17
C THR A 1028 34.32 -19.05 23.74
N LEU A 1029 33.52 -19.65 22.85
CA LEU A 1029 33.33 -19.15 21.48
C LEU A 1029 32.80 -17.71 21.46
N GLN A 1030 31.68 -17.45 22.15
CA GLN A 1030 31.08 -16.12 22.19
C GLN A 1030 31.96 -15.15 22.99
N GLU A 1031 32.58 -15.59 24.10
CA GLU A 1031 33.47 -14.74 24.90
C GLU A 1031 34.66 -14.22 24.08
N GLN A 1032 35.34 -15.10 23.32
CA GLN A 1032 36.46 -14.70 22.45
C GLN A 1032 36.01 -13.77 21.33
N LEU A 1033 34.89 -14.08 20.68
CA LEU A 1033 34.34 -13.24 19.62
C LEU A 1033 33.95 -11.86 20.14
N ASN A 1034 33.29 -11.80 21.30
CA ASN A 1034 32.89 -10.56 21.97
C ASN A 1034 34.12 -9.72 22.34
N GLN A 1035 35.19 -10.34 22.88
CA GLN A 1035 36.44 -9.65 23.19
C GLN A 1035 37.10 -9.04 21.94
N ARG A 1036 37.10 -9.77 20.81
CA ARG A 1036 37.59 -9.24 19.53
C ARG A 1036 36.78 -8.04 19.06
N THR A 1037 35.46 -8.11 19.17
CA THR A 1037 34.59 -6.97 18.84
C THR A 1037 34.85 -5.79 19.77
N THR A 1038 34.98 -5.98 21.08
CA THR A 1038 35.35 -4.93 22.03
C THR A 1038 36.68 -4.28 21.65
N ARG A 1039 37.73 -5.07 21.36
CA ARG A 1039 39.03 -4.52 20.91
C ARG A 1039 38.89 -3.65 19.66
N LEU A 1040 38.15 -4.12 18.65
CA LEU A 1040 37.88 -3.35 17.43
C LEU A 1040 37.19 -2.02 17.76
N VAL A 1041 36.12 -2.08 18.54
CA VAL A 1041 35.30 -0.91 18.90
C VAL A 1041 36.10 0.10 19.73
N ASP A 1042 36.81 -0.36 20.75
CA ASP A 1042 37.62 0.50 21.63
C ASP A 1042 38.76 1.17 20.85
N THR A 1043 39.39 0.45 19.93
CA THR A 1043 40.46 0.98 19.08
C THR A 1043 39.95 2.09 18.16
N LEU A 1044 38.79 1.89 17.55
CA LEU A 1044 38.18 2.89 16.66
C LEU A 1044 37.62 4.09 17.43
N ASN A 1045 36.95 3.86 18.56
CA ASN A 1045 36.46 4.94 19.42
C ASN A 1045 37.59 5.81 19.96
N SER A 1046 38.70 5.19 20.42
CA SER A 1046 39.90 5.92 20.84
C SER A 1046 40.49 6.77 19.71
N TYR A 1047 40.45 6.26 18.48
CA TYR A 1047 40.87 7.02 17.30
C TYR A 1047 39.92 8.18 16.99
N PHE A 1048 38.61 7.97 17.02
CA PHE A 1048 37.64 9.04 16.78
C PHE A 1048 37.75 10.16 17.82
N GLU A 1049 37.94 9.80 19.10
CA GLU A 1049 38.18 10.76 20.17
C GLU A 1049 39.51 11.53 19.96
N ALA A 1050 40.59 10.83 19.60
CA ALA A 1050 41.89 11.45 19.35
C ALA A 1050 41.89 12.40 18.13
N GLU A 1051 41.15 12.06 17.08
CA GLU A 1051 41.01 12.86 15.86
C GLU A 1051 39.85 13.86 15.93
N ASN A 1052 39.15 13.96 17.07
CA ASN A 1052 37.97 14.82 17.24
C ASN A 1052 36.91 14.63 16.14
N VAL A 1053 36.56 13.37 15.88
CA VAL A 1053 35.57 12.95 14.89
C VAL A 1053 34.27 12.60 15.60
N SER A 1054 33.14 13.18 15.18
CA SER A 1054 31.80 12.94 15.75
C SER A 1054 31.20 11.57 15.35
N ILE A 1055 31.98 10.50 15.51
CA ILE A 1055 31.57 9.12 15.27
C ILE A 1055 31.88 8.31 16.52
N ARG A 1056 30.95 7.43 16.90
CA ARG A 1056 31.13 6.45 17.97
C ARG A 1056 30.56 5.11 17.52
N ILE A 1057 31.22 4.02 17.89
CA ILE A 1057 30.73 2.68 17.64
C ILE A 1057 30.20 2.10 18.95
N TRP A 1058 28.98 1.59 18.90
CA TRP A 1058 28.35 0.85 19.99
C TRP A 1058 28.24 -0.62 19.63
N HIS A 1059 28.34 -1.50 20.62
CA HIS A 1059 28.27 -2.94 20.38
C HIS A 1059 27.55 -3.70 21.50
N PHE A 1060 26.97 -4.84 21.13
CA PHE A 1060 26.44 -5.84 22.05
C PHE A 1060 26.89 -7.22 21.59
N GLY A 1061 27.77 -7.84 22.37
CA GLY A 1061 28.53 -9.00 21.90
C GLY A 1061 29.27 -8.68 20.61
N SER A 1062 29.04 -9.48 19.57
CA SER A 1062 29.67 -9.30 18.26
C SER A 1062 28.87 -8.48 17.24
N LEU A 1063 27.67 -8.02 17.60
CA LEU A 1063 26.93 -6.99 16.86
C LEU A 1063 27.52 -5.62 17.20
N PHE A 1064 27.82 -4.80 16.21
CA PHE A 1064 28.23 -3.41 16.40
C PHE A 1064 27.62 -2.49 15.35
N ARG A 1065 27.54 -1.20 15.66
CA ARG A 1065 26.93 -0.19 14.80
C ARG A 1065 27.61 1.16 14.98
N PHE A 1066 27.82 1.86 13.87
CA PHE A 1066 28.34 3.23 13.86
C PHE A 1066 27.20 4.20 14.19
N SER A 1067 27.45 5.11 15.12
CA SER A 1067 26.60 6.23 15.51
C SER A 1067 27.36 7.51 15.20
N TYR A 1068 26.71 8.45 14.53
CA TYR A 1068 27.35 9.65 14.01
C TYR A 1068 26.32 10.78 13.84
N SER A 1069 26.79 12.03 13.87
CA SER A 1069 26.02 13.20 13.45
C SER A 1069 26.57 13.72 12.11
N GLY A 1070 25.70 14.28 11.26
CA GLY A 1070 26.08 14.78 9.93
C GLY A 1070 26.02 13.75 8.78
N ASN A 1071 26.44 14.17 7.57
CA ASN A 1071 26.30 13.43 6.31
C ASN A 1071 27.39 12.36 6.11
N LEU A 1072 27.52 11.46 7.08
CA LEU A 1072 28.59 10.46 7.08
C LEU A 1072 28.17 9.13 6.43
N ASP A 1073 27.04 9.09 5.72
CA ASP A 1073 26.66 7.95 4.86
C ASP A 1073 27.73 7.66 3.79
N LEU A 1074 28.48 8.69 3.37
CA LEU A 1074 29.62 8.54 2.47
C LEU A 1074 30.73 7.64 3.06
N LEU A 1075 30.88 7.58 4.38
CA LEU A 1075 31.84 6.66 5.03
C LEU A 1075 31.62 5.23 4.57
N PHE A 1076 30.38 4.77 4.47
CA PHE A 1076 30.09 3.40 4.06
C PHE A 1076 30.42 3.14 2.59
N TYR A 1077 30.28 4.15 1.71
CA TYR A 1077 30.74 4.03 0.33
C TYR A 1077 32.27 4.05 0.21
N HIS A 1078 32.98 4.78 1.08
CA HIS A 1078 34.44 4.66 1.20
C HIS A 1078 34.85 3.25 1.67
N LEU A 1079 34.14 2.67 2.65
CA LEU A 1079 34.39 1.30 3.10
C LEU A 1079 34.18 0.29 1.96
N LEU A 1080 33.11 0.43 1.18
CA LEU A 1080 32.88 -0.42 0.00
C LEU A 1080 33.98 -0.22 -1.07
N ASP A 1081 34.38 1.02 -1.36
CA ASP A 1081 35.51 1.34 -2.25
C ASP A 1081 36.82 0.68 -1.75
N LYS A 1082 37.02 0.59 -0.43
CA LYS A 1082 38.19 -0.04 0.20
C LYS A 1082 38.07 -1.55 0.45
N GLY A 1083 37.00 -2.19 -0.02
CA GLY A 1083 36.85 -3.65 0.13
C GLY A 1083 36.38 -4.08 1.52
N VAL A 1084 35.55 -3.28 2.18
CA VAL A 1084 34.81 -3.66 3.39
C VAL A 1084 33.33 -3.63 3.06
N TYR A 1085 32.67 -4.79 3.09
CA TYR A 1085 31.26 -4.90 2.73
C TYR A 1085 30.35 -4.64 3.93
N ILE A 1086 29.53 -3.59 3.81
CA ILE A 1086 28.47 -3.23 4.75
C ILE A 1086 27.18 -2.91 3.99
N TRP A 1087 26.11 -3.62 4.31
CA TRP A 1087 24.79 -3.42 3.71
C TRP A 1087 24.10 -2.14 4.16
N GLU A 1088 22.99 -1.79 3.51
CA GLU A 1088 22.23 -0.55 3.70
C GLU A 1088 21.64 -0.41 5.11
N GLY A 1089 21.31 -1.52 5.77
CA GLY A 1089 20.75 -1.54 7.11
C GLY A 1089 21.75 -1.27 8.25
N ARG A 1090 23.05 -1.18 7.95
CA ARG A 1090 24.17 -0.76 8.84
C ARG A 1090 24.40 -1.55 10.14
N ASN A 1091 23.65 -2.62 10.40
CA ASN A 1091 24.03 -3.58 11.45
C ASN A 1091 25.26 -4.36 10.98
N ALA A 1092 26.35 -4.27 11.74
CA ALA A 1092 27.60 -4.94 11.45
C ALA A 1092 27.91 -6.03 12.48
N PHE A 1093 28.62 -7.06 12.05
CA PHE A 1093 28.89 -8.25 12.84
C PHE A 1093 30.32 -8.73 12.60
N LEU A 1094 31.01 -9.10 13.67
CA LEU A 1094 32.14 -10.01 13.53
C LEU A 1094 31.66 -11.46 13.58
N SER A 1095 32.36 -12.30 12.83
CA SER A 1095 32.25 -13.76 12.84
C SER A 1095 33.52 -14.38 13.39
N THR A 1096 33.48 -15.66 13.78
CA THR A 1096 34.68 -16.36 14.26
C THR A 1096 35.75 -16.54 13.18
N ALA A 1097 35.36 -16.43 11.90
CA ALA A 1097 36.27 -16.49 10.76
C ALA A 1097 37.04 -15.18 10.51
N HIS A 1098 36.67 -14.06 11.16
CA HIS A 1098 37.46 -12.84 11.08
C HIS A 1098 38.79 -13.05 11.81
N THR A 1099 39.87 -12.93 11.05
CA THR A 1099 41.24 -12.98 11.56
C THR A 1099 41.63 -11.65 12.18
N ASP A 1100 42.72 -11.63 12.96
CA ASP A 1100 43.29 -10.37 13.45
C ASP A 1100 43.73 -9.47 12.28
N GLU A 1101 44.18 -10.05 11.17
CA GLU A 1101 44.52 -9.30 9.94
C GLU A 1101 43.29 -8.63 9.32
N ASP A 1102 42.14 -9.32 9.27
CA ASP A 1102 40.89 -8.73 8.78
C ASP A 1102 40.44 -7.57 9.67
N ILE A 1103 40.58 -7.71 10.99
CA ILE A 1103 40.22 -6.68 11.98
C ILE A 1103 41.15 -5.47 11.85
N GLU A 1104 42.46 -5.68 11.75
CA GLU A 1104 43.43 -4.60 11.57
C GLU A 1104 43.24 -3.90 10.21
N TYR A 1105 42.89 -4.64 9.15
CA TYR A 1105 42.54 -4.04 7.87
C TYR A 1105 41.25 -3.21 7.96
N LEU A 1106 40.22 -3.70 8.65
CA LEU A 1106 38.99 -2.94 8.90
C LEU A 1106 39.29 -1.64 9.64
N ILE A 1107 40.12 -1.70 10.70
CA ILE A 1107 40.56 -0.51 11.45
C ILE A 1107 41.26 0.47 10.51
N LYS A 1108 42.19 -0.03 9.69
CA LYS A 1108 42.92 0.79 8.71
C LYS A 1108 41.97 1.42 7.70
N ALA A 1109 41.05 0.65 7.11
CA ALA A 1109 40.11 1.13 6.12
C ALA A 1109 39.19 2.23 6.68
N VAL A 1110 38.72 2.08 7.93
CA VAL A 1110 37.95 3.12 8.62
C VAL A 1110 38.81 4.38 8.82
N LYS A 1111 40.02 4.26 9.36
CA LYS A 1111 40.93 5.39 9.59
C LYS A 1111 41.24 6.17 8.31
N GLU A 1112 41.58 5.45 7.22
CA GLU A 1112 41.82 6.05 5.91
C GLU A 1112 40.58 6.72 5.33
N SER A 1113 39.39 6.11 5.49
CA SER A 1113 38.14 6.71 5.02
C SER A 1113 37.83 8.02 5.75
N ILE A 1114 38.11 8.09 7.05
CA ILE A 1114 38.00 9.32 7.83
C ILE A 1114 39.01 10.37 7.38
N ALA A 1115 40.25 9.98 7.11
CA ALA A 1115 41.27 10.90 6.59
C ALA A 1115 40.86 11.46 5.22
N GLU A 1116 40.35 10.61 4.33
CA GLU A 1116 39.83 11.01 3.01
C GLU A 1116 38.61 11.92 3.12
N LEU A 1117 37.64 11.62 4.00
CA LEU A 1117 36.48 12.48 4.23
C LEU A 1117 36.89 13.85 4.78
N ARG A 1118 37.89 13.90 5.66
CA ARG A 1118 38.48 15.15 6.16
C ARG A 1118 39.16 15.94 5.05
N GLN A 1119 39.98 15.27 4.23
CA GLN A 1119 40.60 15.88 3.06
C GLN A 1119 39.55 16.36 2.04
N GLY A 1120 38.41 15.68 1.94
CA GLY A 1120 37.27 16.08 1.12
C GLY A 1120 36.43 17.21 1.72
N GLY A 1121 36.73 17.66 2.94
CA GLY A 1121 35.99 18.74 3.61
C GLY A 1121 34.65 18.29 4.24
N PHE A 1122 34.40 16.97 4.38
CA PHE A 1122 33.22 16.43 5.07
C PHE A 1122 33.42 16.28 6.59
N ILE A 1123 34.67 16.36 7.06
CA ILE A 1123 35.03 16.38 8.48
C ILE A 1123 35.88 17.64 8.72
N PRO A 1124 35.65 18.42 9.79
CA PRO A 1124 36.42 19.63 10.08
C PRO A 1124 37.93 19.34 10.19
N PRO A 1125 38.83 20.28 9.83
CA PRO A 1125 40.27 20.11 10.04
C PRO A 1125 40.63 20.07 11.52
N ASN A 1126 41.68 19.33 11.89
CA ASN A 1126 42.18 19.31 13.27
C ASN A 1126 42.61 20.74 13.68
N PRO A 1127 42.25 21.23 14.89
CA PRO A 1127 42.79 22.49 15.38
C PRO A 1127 44.31 22.39 15.45
N THR A 1128 45.00 23.29 14.76
CA THR A 1128 46.47 23.31 14.67
C THR A 1128 47.07 23.43 16.07
N PRO A 1129 48.07 22.61 16.45
CA PRO A 1129 48.77 22.79 17.71
C PRO A 1129 49.66 24.03 17.59
N THR A 1130 49.24 25.15 18.17
CA THR A 1130 50.15 26.27 18.41
C THR A 1130 51.20 25.80 19.41
N GLY A 1131 52.45 25.76 18.93
CA GLY A 1131 53.58 25.24 19.68
C GLY A 1131 53.80 26.01 20.97
N ASN A 1132 53.69 25.31 22.10
CA ASN A 1132 54.67 25.34 23.19
C ASN A 1132 54.29 24.29 24.22
N LYS A 1133 55.00 23.16 24.23
CA LYS A 1133 55.08 22.33 25.43
C LYS A 1133 56.05 23.01 26.40
N PRO A 1134 55.72 23.05 27.69
CA PRO A 1134 56.54 22.21 28.57
C PRO A 1134 55.73 21.45 29.63
N ASN A 1135 56.15 20.19 29.77
CA ASN A 1135 56.22 19.37 30.98
C ASN A 1135 55.00 19.24 31.91
N GLY A 1136 54.28 18.13 31.68
CA GLY A 1136 54.02 17.07 32.64
C GLY A 1136 53.73 17.42 34.10
N LYS A 1137 52.50 17.12 34.53
CA LYS A 1137 52.23 16.32 35.74
C LYS A 1137 50.78 15.83 35.76
N LYS A 1138 50.62 14.64 36.33
CA LYS A 1138 49.44 13.77 36.39
C LYS A 1138 48.19 14.49 36.94
N TYR A 1139 47.04 14.23 36.33
CA TYR A 1139 45.73 14.52 36.96
C TYR A 1139 45.48 13.50 38.07
N HIS A 1140 45.67 13.93 39.32
CA HIS A 1140 44.88 13.43 40.43
C HIS A 1140 43.69 14.36 40.67
N SER A 1141 42.56 13.73 40.96
CA SER A 1141 41.33 14.28 41.48
C SER A 1141 41.52 15.35 42.56
N GLN A 1142 40.75 16.44 42.52
CA GLN A 1142 39.81 16.86 43.58
C GLN A 1142 39.39 18.34 43.49
N SER A 1143 38.07 18.54 43.60
CA SER A 1143 37.31 19.54 44.38
C SER A 1143 37.73 21.03 44.43
N THR A 1144 36.79 21.88 43.98
CA THR A 1144 36.20 23.09 44.61
C THR A 1144 37.04 24.20 45.27
N SER A 1145 36.52 25.43 45.09
CA SER A 1145 36.70 26.68 45.86
C SER A 1145 37.91 27.53 45.47
N ALA A 1146 37.94 28.87 45.57
CA ALA A 1146 36.98 29.98 45.65
C ALA A 1146 37.85 31.25 45.70
N GLY A 1147 37.34 32.40 45.23
CA GLY A 1147 37.76 33.71 45.75
C GLY A 1147 38.94 34.43 45.06
N SER A 1148 38.63 35.40 44.20
CA SER A 1148 38.62 36.85 44.49
C SER A 1148 39.88 37.58 44.99
N PRO A 1149 39.98 38.90 44.72
CA PRO A 1149 40.87 39.54 43.74
C PRO A 1149 41.98 40.28 44.53
N THR A 1150 42.95 41.01 43.96
CA THR A 1150 42.81 42.44 43.59
C THR A 1150 44.20 43.00 43.20
N THR A 1151 44.19 43.94 42.24
CA THR A 1151 45.05 45.13 42.06
C THR A 1151 46.56 44.99 41.83
N LEU A 1152 46.99 45.53 40.67
CA LEU A 1152 48.23 46.29 40.56
C LEU A 1152 47.93 47.72 40.10
N ASN A 1153 48.45 48.66 40.88
CA ASN A 1153 48.60 50.09 40.58
C ASN A 1153 49.52 50.30 39.37
N VAL A 1154 49.14 51.26 38.54
CA VAL A 1154 49.93 51.82 37.44
C VAL A 1154 50.52 53.15 37.91
N SER A 1155 51.82 53.36 37.65
CA SER A 1155 52.40 54.70 37.62
C SER A 1155 53.40 54.84 36.46
N ASN A 1156 52.90 55.57 35.46
CA ASN A 1156 53.56 56.59 34.64
C ASN A 1156 54.74 56.18 33.73
N GLY A 1157 54.37 55.70 32.55
CA GLY A 1157 55.01 56.06 31.29
C GLY A 1157 53.92 56.36 30.27
N THR A 1158 53.82 57.61 29.83
CA THR A 1158 52.87 58.13 28.84
C THR A 1158 52.87 57.29 27.56
N LEU A 1159 51.89 56.39 27.45
CA LEU A 1159 51.53 55.71 26.21
C LEU A 1159 50.42 56.52 25.56
N SER A 1160 50.69 57.01 24.35
CA SER A 1160 49.64 57.48 23.45
C SER A 1160 48.56 56.40 23.36
N VAL A 1161 47.32 56.78 23.67
CA VAL A 1161 46.15 55.90 23.58
C VAL A 1161 46.10 55.31 22.17
N THR A 1162 46.54 54.06 22.02
CA THR A 1162 46.25 53.24 20.85
C THR A 1162 44.74 53.09 20.81
N GLN A 1163 44.09 53.90 19.97
CA GLN A 1163 42.67 53.77 19.68
C GLN A 1163 42.41 52.33 19.24
N THR A 1164 41.52 51.63 19.95
CA THR A 1164 41.05 50.30 19.55
C THR A 1164 40.52 50.40 18.12
N PRO A 1165 40.90 49.49 17.19
CA PRO A 1165 40.53 49.63 15.79
C PRO A 1165 39.01 49.67 15.65
N LYS A 1166 38.51 50.78 15.08
CA LYS A 1166 37.09 50.96 14.76
C LYS A 1166 36.77 50.14 13.52
N MET A 1167 35.90 49.15 13.67
CA MET A 1167 35.50 48.27 12.57
C MET A 1167 34.10 48.64 12.10
N PRO A 1168 33.84 48.72 10.78
CA PRO A 1168 32.51 49.04 10.29
C PRO A 1168 31.51 47.96 10.73
N LEU A 1169 30.26 48.37 10.99
CA LEU A 1169 29.21 47.39 11.26
C LEU A 1169 28.86 46.64 9.97
N THR A 1170 28.61 45.34 10.10
CA THR A 1170 27.97 44.58 9.02
C THR A 1170 26.53 45.06 8.84
N GLU A 1171 25.94 44.84 7.66
CA GLU A 1171 24.57 45.27 7.40
C GLU A 1171 23.56 44.69 8.41
N ALA A 1172 23.75 43.45 8.86
CA ALA A 1172 22.96 42.85 9.94
C ALA A 1172 23.17 43.55 11.29
N GLN A 1173 24.41 43.93 11.64
CA GLN A 1173 24.69 44.68 12.87
C GLN A 1173 24.11 46.11 12.80
N LYS A 1174 24.14 46.77 11.63
CA LYS A 1174 23.51 48.08 11.42
C LYS A 1174 22.00 48.01 11.57
N GLN A 1175 21.37 46.95 11.06
CA GLN A 1175 19.94 46.70 11.21
C GLN A 1175 19.56 46.52 12.69
N LEU A 1176 20.33 45.72 13.45
CA LEU A 1176 20.14 45.55 14.89
C LEU A 1176 20.37 46.87 15.65
N TRP A 1177 21.42 47.61 15.33
CA TRP A 1177 21.67 48.93 15.91
C TRP A 1177 20.52 49.90 15.61
N PHE A 1178 20.04 49.96 14.37
CA PHE A 1178 18.92 50.80 13.97
C PHE A 1178 17.63 50.43 14.72
N LEU A 1179 17.34 49.14 14.86
CA LEU A 1179 16.22 48.63 15.67
C LEU A 1179 16.31 49.07 17.14
N THR A 1180 17.52 49.14 17.70
CA THR A 1180 17.72 49.68 19.07
C THR A 1180 17.46 51.18 19.16
N GLN A 1181 17.61 51.94 18.06
CA GLN A 1181 17.32 53.39 18.02
C GLN A 1181 15.84 53.73 17.78
N ILE A 1182 15.04 52.81 17.23
CA ILE A 1182 13.60 53.02 16.94
C ILE A 1182 12.77 53.13 18.24
N GLY A 1183 13.27 52.63 19.37
CA GLY A 1183 12.67 52.87 20.69
C GLY A 1183 13.04 51.79 21.71
N ASP A 1184 12.78 52.07 22.99
CA ASP A 1184 13.28 51.30 24.13
C ASP A 1184 12.93 49.80 24.07
N GLU A 1185 11.73 49.44 23.59
CA GLU A 1185 11.33 48.02 23.43
C GLU A 1185 12.19 47.23 22.44
N GLY A 1186 12.85 47.90 21.49
CA GLY A 1186 13.69 47.25 20.46
C GLY A 1186 15.07 46.91 20.97
N SER A 1187 15.57 47.76 21.88
CA SER A 1187 16.77 47.44 22.65
C SER A 1187 16.52 46.29 23.64
N LEU A 1188 15.26 46.04 24.03
CA LEU A 1188 14.88 44.97 24.97
C LEU A 1188 14.48 43.66 24.27
N ALA A 1189 13.98 43.73 23.03
CA ALA A 1189 13.47 42.58 22.28
C ALA A 1189 14.49 41.44 22.06
N TYR A 1190 15.78 41.77 22.11
CA TYR A 1190 16.88 40.80 21.99
C TYR A 1190 17.62 40.54 23.30
N ASN A 1191 17.12 41.05 24.43
CA ASN A 1191 17.64 40.69 25.74
C ASN A 1191 17.08 39.33 26.15
N VAL A 1192 17.97 38.34 26.22
CA VAL A 1192 17.64 37.03 26.79
C VAL A 1192 17.71 37.15 28.31
N HIS A 1193 16.57 37.09 28.98
CA HIS A 1193 16.51 37.07 30.43
C HIS A 1193 16.60 35.63 30.94
N LEU A 1194 17.59 35.36 31.78
CA LEU A 1194 17.74 34.08 32.46
C LEU A 1194 17.39 34.26 33.93
N HIS A 1195 16.39 33.52 34.43
CA HIS A 1195 16.06 33.50 35.85
C HIS A 1195 16.63 32.24 36.49
N LEU A 1196 17.62 32.42 37.36
CA LEU A 1196 18.29 31.33 38.06
C LEU A 1196 17.87 31.32 39.53
N GLN A 1197 17.22 30.24 39.96
CA GLN A 1197 16.89 30.05 41.37
C GLN A 1197 17.98 29.21 42.04
N LEU A 1198 18.80 29.87 42.86
CA LEU A 1198 19.90 29.24 43.58
C LEU A 1198 19.46 28.95 45.02
N ARG A 1199 19.71 27.74 45.51
CA ARG A 1199 19.46 27.37 46.91
C ARG A 1199 20.77 27.41 47.70
N GLY A 1200 20.81 28.26 48.73
CA GLY A 1200 21.97 28.51 49.58
C GLY A 1200 22.20 30.00 49.83
N ASN A 1201 23.19 30.35 50.66
CA ASN A 1201 23.55 31.75 50.91
C ASN A 1201 24.34 32.34 49.73
N LEU A 1202 23.83 33.43 49.14
CA LEU A 1202 24.45 34.07 47.98
C LEU A 1202 25.72 34.86 48.38
N ASN A 1203 26.89 34.44 47.88
CA ASN A 1203 28.12 35.22 48.00
C ASN A 1203 28.23 36.22 46.83
N LEU A 1204 27.80 37.46 47.09
CA LEU A 1204 27.70 38.52 46.08
C LEU A 1204 29.06 38.94 45.51
N ALA A 1205 30.13 38.90 46.31
CA ALA A 1205 31.48 39.26 45.88
C ALA A 1205 32.04 38.25 44.86
N ALA A 1206 31.86 36.96 45.15
CA ALA A 1206 32.25 35.88 44.25
C ALA A 1206 31.42 35.91 42.95
N MET A 1207 30.10 36.16 43.04
CA MET A 1207 29.23 36.25 41.87
C MET A 1207 29.62 37.40 40.95
N ARG A 1208 29.85 38.60 41.50
CA ARG A 1208 30.30 39.76 40.69
C ARG A 1208 31.62 39.47 39.99
N GLN A 1209 32.56 38.84 40.69
CA GLN A 1209 33.85 38.54 40.08
C GLN A 1209 33.75 37.46 39.00
N ALA A 1210 32.90 36.45 39.19
CA ALA A 1210 32.64 35.43 38.18
C ALA A 1210 32.01 36.05 36.91
N VAL A 1211 31.03 36.96 37.07
CA VAL A 1211 30.43 37.70 35.94
C VAL A 1211 31.48 38.56 35.24
N GLN A 1212 32.31 39.28 36.00
CA GLN A 1212 33.37 40.11 35.40
C GLN A 1212 34.41 39.27 34.64
N GLN A 1213 34.77 38.09 35.13
CA GLN A 1213 35.65 37.18 34.39
C GLN A 1213 35.04 36.73 33.06
N VAL A 1214 33.73 36.52 33.01
CA VAL A 1214 33.00 36.21 31.77
C VAL A 1214 33.04 37.40 30.81
N ILE A 1215 32.79 38.62 31.28
CA ILE A 1215 32.86 39.85 30.47
C ILE A 1215 34.28 40.07 29.92
N ASN A 1216 35.30 39.89 30.76
CA ASN A 1216 36.68 40.11 30.34
C ASN A 1216 37.15 39.08 29.32
N ARG A 1217 36.70 37.82 29.44
CA ARG A 1217 37.01 36.73 28.50
C ARG A 1217 36.39 36.92 27.12
N HIS A 1218 35.24 37.60 27.03
CA HIS A 1218 34.45 37.67 25.80
C HIS A 1218 34.38 39.08 25.23
N ASP A 1219 35.10 39.33 24.14
CA ASP A 1219 35.15 40.64 23.47
C ASP A 1219 33.76 41.19 23.12
N ALA A 1220 32.82 40.30 22.75
CA ALA A 1220 31.44 40.66 22.41
C ALA A 1220 30.71 41.41 23.54
N LEU A 1221 30.99 41.09 24.81
CA LEU A 1221 30.38 41.74 25.97
C LEU A 1221 31.04 43.08 26.31
N ARG A 1222 32.15 43.40 25.63
CA ARG A 1222 32.87 44.67 25.70
C ARG A 1222 32.75 45.46 24.41
N THR A 1223 31.98 44.99 23.43
CA THR A 1223 31.75 45.71 22.18
C THR A 1223 30.77 46.86 22.41
N VAL A 1224 31.16 48.05 21.97
CA VAL A 1224 30.25 49.19 21.87
C VAL A 1224 30.15 49.65 20.42
N ILE A 1225 28.92 49.97 20.02
CA ILE A 1225 28.61 50.48 18.70
C ILE A 1225 28.57 52.01 18.78
N SER A 1226 29.07 52.70 17.75
CA SER A 1226 29.03 54.15 17.67
C SER A 1226 27.60 54.67 17.69
N ARG A 1227 27.43 55.92 18.14
CA ARG A 1227 26.11 56.55 18.23
C ARG A 1227 25.46 56.79 16.87
N GLU A 1228 26.23 56.78 15.78
CA GLU A 1228 25.69 56.83 14.42
C GLU A 1228 25.52 55.44 13.78
N GLY A 1229 25.95 54.35 14.43
CA GLY A 1229 25.80 52.98 13.91
C GLY A 1229 26.81 52.57 12.84
N ASP A 1230 27.81 53.41 12.58
CA ASP A 1230 28.74 53.22 11.47
C ASP A 1230 29.89 52.27 11.80
N PHE A 1231 30.34 52.26 13.06
CA PHE A 1231 31.45 51.42 13.49
C PHE A 1231 31.26 50.86 14.90
N GLN A 1232 31.87 49.71 15.18
CA GLN A 1232 31.96 49.08 16.48
C GLN A 1232 33.41 49.13 16.97
N GLN A 1233 33.59 49.20 18.28
CA GLN A 1233 34.90 49.11 18.91
C GLN A 1233 34.80 48.24 20.17
N PHE A 1234 35.87 47.50 20.44
CA PHE A 1234 35.98 46.72 21.66
C PHE A 1234 36.56 47.60 22.77
N LEU A 1235 35.89 47.66 23.90
CA LEU A 1235 36.43 48.28 25.11
C LEU A 1235 37.49 47.34 25.71
N SER A 1236 38.55 47.91 26.27
CA SER A 1236 39.58 47.10 26.94
C SER A 1236 39.00 46.40 28.19
N PRO A 1237 39.44 45.17 28.53
CA PRO A 1237 38.95 44.41 29.68
C PRO A 1237 39.24 45.04 31.04
#